data_AF-A0A2P8A8H9-F1
#
_entry.id   AF-A0A2P8A8H9-F1
#
_cell.length_a   1.000
_cell.length_b   1.000
_cell.length_c   1.000
_cell.angle_alpha   90.00
_cell.angle_beta   90.00
_cell.angle_gamma   90.00
#
_symmetry.space_group_name_H-M   'P 1'
#
loop_
_entity.id
_entity.type
_entity.pdbx_description
1 polymer ?
#
loop_
_entity_poly.entity_id
_entity_poly.type
_entity_poly.pdbx_seq_one_letter_code
_entity_poly.pdbx_strand_id
1 'polypeptide(L)'
;MSARDDVHFGLWTNYAVGGFYANTLTMSSRDGAYLIAFLALFIRIVGSAVWTIARLMLFRYYWTRLPTNGLDHQRQAILRNTTTEASTIIMLYSLWPGWRSRKIRASWKSISILIASAVNLILFGIAGILASRVKYNTTEALVKANPSDCGLMQSFVNLLSTNEDVDNLNYWTADVKVDSHVSSLSHHCYNGTLAQDSSTCGAPGREVIPWTMSAGSTCPFDESICGDTPSVQFDSGLIDSLKHLGINSPPQHRLLTRMQTTCQPLNVTSHIAFSANIEDGRANSTPFTNTTSADMAWGKSVALYLGNSTIATPREETFVISVPRMGDSPGLATERGYYAYTAPIGLRIDIEAADFRDGQMLTPATFDPIPELRLKDGRLRLLVLANFDLYYEAVDDPWFAARDQFSGSLDESGGQKADGMYYSRQVIEVVACSSQRFVCFHPPNESAEMRCEAMPYFAHFELFEDYVQHATRDMSSEQASILRRLYYAAAHSDMTTPLADRGPAALLASQNSFGGIGSTSNNALKGQWIRELQNLFASGLLAFQTMSAGYVSDPYDLFPSKAPASAEDAWMCSNQIVISNTSASFSVVGLSLIFGLGILVLLIAFLSENIAWACAGRKSKPWHFMSEWNALGFLQLQRFAYGARGLGVWSGDDQVPIELEGQTCVVPRRRLPDNEMAGLQSTDETKQFSEDTSEQLVEQLVAIDGHQHTPDESEGLGSEACRTTSHTSHDYFNLEFGSDFADASDLVDAVYIRAYHRP
;
A
#
# COMPACT_ATOMS: atom_id res chain seq x y z
N MET A 1 -18.26 -0.36 1.56
CA MET A 1 -18.23 0.02 0.13
C MET A 1 -16.80 0.32 -0.27
N SER A 2 -16.40 0.16 -1.54
CA SER A 2 -15.06 0.59 -1.97
C SER A 2 -15.05 2.11 -2.08
N ALA A 3 -14.12 2.74 -1.38
CA ALA A 3 -13.64 4.07 -1.71
C ALA A 3 -13.44 4.20 -3.23
N ARG A 4 -13.91 5.31 -3.81
CA ARG A 4 -13.75 5.61 -5.24
C ARG A 4 -12.60 6.60 -5.44
N ASP A 5 -11.49 6.38 -4.75
CA ASP A 5 -10.27 7.15 -4.95
C ASP A 5 -9.79 6.97 -6.38
N ASP A 6 -9.75 8.08 -7.10
CA ASP A 6 -9.18 8.16 -8.44
C ASP A 6 -7.66 7.96 -8.28
N VAL A 7 -7.17 6.77 -8.63
CA VAL A 7 -5.75 6.40 -8.47
C VAL A 7 -4.90 6.94 -9.62
N HIS A 8 -3.71 7.45 -9.30
CA HIS A 8 -2.69 7.78 -10.30
C HIS A 8 -2.06 6.50 -10.87
N PHE A 9 -2.35 6.23 -12.15
CA PHE A 9 -1.66 5.18 -12.91
C PHE A 9 -0.47 5.77 -13.67
N GLY A 10 0.72 5.23 -13.43
CA GLY A 10 1.97 5.74 -13.99
C GLY A 10 3.17 5.55 -13.06
N LEU A 11 4.26 6.23 -13.40
CA LEU A 11 5.49 6.27 -12.61
C LEU A 11 5.38 7.33 -11.50
N TRP A 12 5.85 7.00 -10.31
CA TRP A 12 5.99 7.92 -9.18
C TRP A 12 7.07 7.46 -8.21
N THR A 13 7.47 8.34 -7.28
CA THR A 13 8.51 8.06 -6.29
C THR A 13 7.86 7.70 -4.95
N ASN A 14 7.94 6.44 -4.53
CA ASN A 14 7.52 5.99 -3.21
C ASN A 14 8.65 6.24 -2.19
N TYR A 15 8.57 7.37 -1.48
CA TYR A 15 9.57 7.75 -0.48
C TYR A 15 9.57 6.84 0.77
N ALA A 16 8.59 5.95 0.95
CA ALA A 16 8.56 4.99 2.06
C ALA A 16 9.52 3.80 1.84
N VAL A 17 9.81 3.45 0.57
CA VAL A 17 10.81 2.43 0.21
C VAL A 17 12.24 3.01 0.27
N GLY A 18 12.39 4.27 -0.15
CA GLY A 18 13.65 5.02 -0.06
C GLY A 18 14.73 4.61 -1.08
N GLY A 19 15.75 5.47 -1.19
CA GLY A 19 16.92 5.25 -2.03
C GLY A 19 16.59 4.99 -3.51
N PHE A 20 17.42 4.19 -4.19
CA PHE A 20 17.28 3.88 -5.61
C PHE A 20 16.00 3.08 -5.95
N TYR A 21 15.42 2.39 -4.96
CA TYR A 21 14.24 1.52 -5.15
C TYR A 21 12.89 2.26 -5.08
N ALA A 22 12.88 3.55 -4.75
CA ALA A 22 11.66 4.34 -4.60
C ALA A 22 10.80 4.43 -5.87
N ASN A 23 11.41 4.35 -7.07
CA ASN A 23 10.70 4.40 -8.34
C ASN A 23 9.68 3.25 -8.46
N THR A 24 8.41 3.63 -8.51
CA THR A 24 7.25 2.74 -8.45
C THR A 24 6.36 2.96 -9.67
N LEU A 25 5.89 1.86 -10.27
CA LEU A 25 4.93 1.86 -11.37
C LEU A 25 3.59 1.35 -10.84
N THR A 26 2.57 2.21 -10.79
CA THR A 26 1.20 1.82 -10.43
C THR A 26 0.34 1.68 -11.68
N MET A 27 -0.40 0.57 -11.76
CA MET A 27 -1.32 0.25 -12.85
C MET A 27 -2.58 -0.40 -12.29
N SER A 28 -3.62 -0.59 -13.11
CA SER A 28 -4.85 -1.25 -12.66
C SER A 28 -4.55 -2.68 -12.19
N SER A 29 -5.34 -3.23 -11.26
CA SER A 29 -5.19 -4.63 -10.83
C SER A 29 -5.28 -5.62 -12.00
N ARG A 30 -5.99 -5.27 -13.08
CA ARG A 30 -6.09 -6.06 -14.32
C ARG A 30 -4.80 -6.02 -15.13
N ASP A 31 -4.25 -4.83 -15.38
CA ASP A 31 -3.05 -4.66 -16.19
C ASP A 31 -1.81 -5.17 -15.45
N GLY A 32 -1.79 -5.03 -14.11
CA GLY A 32 -0.79 -5.65 -13.25
C GLY A 32 -0.79 -7.18 -13.35
N ALA A 33 -1.97 -7.82 -13.46
CA ALA A 33 -2.04 -9.26 -13.70
C ALA A 33 -1.49 -9.66 -15.08
N TYR A 34 -1.75 -8.85 -16.12
CA TYR A 34 -1.16 -9.07 -17.44
C TYR A 34 0.37 -8.88 -17.44
N LEU A 35 0.90 -7.89 -16.72
CA LEU A 35 2.34 -7.69 -16.55
C LEU A 35 2.99 -8.89 -15.83
N ILE A 36 2.39 -9.40 -14.74
CA ILE A 36 2.91 -10.57 -14.03
C ILE A 36 2.92 -11.81 -14.93
N ALA A 37 1.86 -12.05 -15.70
CA ALA A 37 1.80 -13.16 -16.66
C ALA A 37 2.85 -13.02 -17.77
N PHE A 38 3.07 -11.81 -18.28
CA PHE A 38 4.10 -11.52 -19.27
C PHE A 38 5.52 -11.72 -18.71
N LEU A 39 5.81 -11.27 -17.48
CA LEU A 39 7.10 -11.49 -16.81
C LEU A 39 7.38 -12.99 -16.63
N ALA A 40 6.39 -13.78 -16.22
CA ALA A 40 6.54 -15.22 -16.09
C ALA A 40 6.89 -15.91 -17.43
N LEU A 41 6.22 -15.52 -18.51
CA LEU A 41 6.52 -16.00 -19.87
C LEU A 41 7.90 -15.55 -20.34
N PHE A 42 8.25 -14.28 -20.13
CA PHE A 42 9.55 -13.72 -20.51
C PHE A 42 10.70 -14.44 -19.79
N ILE A 43 10.60 -14.65 -18.47
CA ILE A 43 11.57 -15.42 -17.69
C ILE A 43 11.70 -16.86 -18.21
N ARG A 44 10.61 -17.49 -18.64
CA ARG A 44 10.66 -18.83 -19.25
C ARG A 44 11.42 -18.86 -20.58
N ILE A 45 11.24 -17.84 -21.42
CA ILE A 45 11.97 -17.67 -22.70
C ILE A 45 13.46 -17.44 -22.42
N VAL A 46 13.78 -16.56 -21.46
CA VAL A 46 15.17 -16.31 -21.00
C VAL A 46 15.82 -17.61 -20.49
N GLY A 47 15.08 -18.45 -19.75
CA GLY A 47 15.57 -19.77 -19.32
C GLY A 47 15.98 -20.67 -20.48
N SER A 48 15.15 -20.75 -21.54
CA SER A 48 15.46 -21.51 -22.76
C SER A 48 16.68 -20.95 -23.51
N ALA A 49 16.92 -19.63 -23.43
CA ALA A 49 18.10 -18.99 -23.97
C ALA A 49 19.37 -19.30 -23.14
N VAL A 50 19.27 -19.31 -21.80
CA VAL A 50 20.34 -19.83 -20.93
C VAL A 50 20.65 -21.29 -21.26
N TRP A 51 19.63 -22.13 -21.48
CA TRP A 51 19.83 -23.52 -21.92
C TRP A 51 20.54 -23.61 -23.28
N THR A 52 20.23 -22.71 -24.21
CA THR A 52 20.88 -22.64 -25.54
C THR A 52 22.38 -22.35 -25.43
N ILE A 53 22.79 -21.51 -24.49
CA ILE A 53 24.21 -21.27 -24.17
C ILE A 53 24.80 -22.49 -23.44
N ALA A 54 24.08 -23.03 -22.45
CA ALA A 54 24.54 -24.14 -21.62
C ALA A 54 24.80 -25.42 -22.42
N ARG A 55 23.94 -25.78 -23.38
CA ARG A 55 24.12 -26.96 -24.25
C ARG A 55 25.40 -26.87 -25.08
N LEU A 56 25.75 -25.68 -25.59
CA LEU A 56 27.00 -25.44 -26.34
C LEU A 56 28.22 -25.56 -25.43
N MET A 57 28.15 -25.01 -24.21
CA MET A 57 29.21 -25.13 -23.21
C MET A 57 29.40 -26.58 -22.71
N LEU A 58 28.31 -27.33 -22.48
CA LEU A 58 28.35 -28.75 -22.11
C LEU A 58 28.90 -29.60 -23.25
N PHE A 59 28.50 -29.33 -24.50
CA PHE A 59 29.06 -29.96 -25.69
C PHE A 59 30.57 -29.72 -25.75
N ARG A 60 31.04 -28.48 -25.49
CA ARG A 60 32.48 -28.13 -25.43
C ARG A 60 33.24 -28.81 -24.30
N TYR A 61 32.62 -28.94 -23.13
CA TYR A 61 33.23 -29.56 -21.96
C TYR A 61 33.40 -31.08 -22.13
N TYR A 62 32.45 -31.76 -22.79
CA TYR A 62 32.53 -33.21 -23.04
C TYR A 62 33.16 -33.59 -24.38
N TRP A 63 33.44 -32.63 -25.26
CA TRP A 63 34.09 -32.88 -26.54
C TRP A 63 35.54 -33.35 -26.40
N THR A 64 35.92 -34.36 -27.18
CA THR A 64 37.28 -34.91 -27.21
C THR A 64 37.62 -35.33 -28.64
N ARG A 65 38.88 -35.17 -29.05
CA ARG A 65 39.39 -35.69 -30.34
C ARG A 65 39.71 -37.20 -30.34
N LEU A 66 39.57 -37.88 -29.20
CA LEU A 66 39.86 -39.31 -29.10
C LEU A 66 38.64 -40.12 -29.56
N PRO A 67 38.83 -41.32 -30.14
CA PRO A 67 37.72 -42.20 -30.48
C PRO A 67 36.85 -42.49 -29.23
N THR A 68 35.56 -42.14 -29.30
CA THR A 68 34.61 -42.39 -28.20
C THR A 68 33.57 -43.46 -28.58
N ASN A 69 32.82 -43.93 -27.60
CA ASN A 69 31.74 -44.89 -27.86
C ASN A 69 30.52 -44.19 -28.51
N GLY A 70 29.68 -44.97 -29.19
CA GLY A 70 28.48 -44.42 -29.86
C GLY A 70 27.50 -43.70 -28.93
N LEU A 71 27.54 -43.97 -27.62
CA LEU A 71 26.72 -43.27 -26.63
C LEU A 71 27.22 -41.83 -26.35
N ASP A 72 28.53 -41.58 -26.42
CA ASP A 72 29.08 -40.22 -26.35
C ASP A 72 28.69 -39.38 -27.59
N HIS A 73 28.78 -39.96 -28.79
CA HIS A 73 28.31 -39.32 -30.01
C HIS A 73 26.79 -39.09 -30.04
N GLN A 74 25.98 -40.01 -29.49
CA GLN A 74 24.53 -39.79 -29.36
C GLN A 74 24.18 -38.65 -28.39
N ARG A 75 24.91 -38.49 -27.28
CA ARG A 75 24.75 -37.32 -26.38
C ARG A 75 25.09 -36.00 -27.07
N GLN A 76 26.19 -36.00 -27.81
CA GLN A 76 26.66 -34.88 -28.61
C GLN A 76 25.59 -34.46 -29.65
N ALA A 77 25.03 -35.43 -30.38
CA ALA A 77 23.94 -35.20 -31.33
C ALA A 77 22.65 -34.69 -30.64
N ILE A 78 22.31 -35.18 -29.45
CA ILE A 78 21.19 -34.65 -28.66
C ILE A 78 21.45 -33.18 -28.31
N LEU A 79 22.59 -32.85 -27.68
CA LEU A 79 22.92 -31.47 -27.28
C LEU A 79 22.87 -30.46 -28.43
N ARG A 80 23.24 -30.87 -29.66
CA ARG A 80 23.13 -30.02 -30.85
C ARG A 80 21.67 -29.78 -31.27
N ASN A 81 20.87 -30.84 -31.30
CA ASN A 81 19.56 -30.83 -31.97
C ASN A 81 18.36 -30.58 -31.05
N THR A 82 18.49 -30.73 -29.74
CA THR A 82 17.41 -30.36 -28.80
C THR A 82 17.46 -28.87 -28.48
N THR A 83 16.35 -28.18 -28.76
CA THR A 83 16.19 -26.73 -28.53
C THR A 83 15.75 -26.39 -27.10
N THR A 84 15.15 -27.35 -26.37
CA THR A 84 14.63 -27.14 -25.02
C THR A 84 15.22 -28.13 -24.01
N GLU A 85 15.15 -27.76 -22.74
CA GLU A 85 15.54 -28.58 -21.59
C GLU A 85 14.70 -29.86 -21.57
N ALA A 86 13.39 -29.72 -21.72
CA ALA A 86 12.44 -30.85 -21.71
C ALA A 86 12.68 -31.84 -22.85
N SER A 87 12.93 -31.37 -24.08
CA SER A 87 13.29 -32.27 -25.19
C SER A 87 14.63 -32.97 -24.94
N THR A 88 15.60 -32.28 -24.34
CA THR A 88 16.88 -32.90 -23.92
C THR A 88 16.65 -34.02 -22.90
N ILE A 89 15.80 -33.78 -21.88
CA ILE A 89 15.45 -34.78 -20.85
C ILE A 89 14.82 -36.02 -21.48
N ILE A 90 13.81 -35.82 -22.34
CA ILE A 90 13.09 -36.92 -23.01
C ILE A 90 14.03 -37.75 -23.89
N MET A 91 14.91 -37.09 -24.67
CA MET A 91 15.86 -37.77 -25.55
C MET A 91 16.98 -38.48 -24.79
N LEU A 92 17.46 -37.95 -23.67
CA LEU A 92 18.42 -38.65 -22.81
C LEU A 92 17.79 -39.84 -22.09
N TYR A 93 16.52 -39.74 -21.69
CA TYR A 93 15.76 -40.84 -21.09
C TYR A 93 15.49 -41.96 -22.11
N SER A 94 15.15 -41.64 -23.36
CA SER A 94 14.90 -42.65 -24.39
C SER A 94 16.15 -43.46 -24.80
N LEU A 95 17.37 -42.93 -24.56
CA LEU A 95 18.60 -43.70 -24.69
C LEU A 95 18.76 -44.79 -23.61
N TRP A 96 18.19 -44.60 -22.41
CA TRP A 96 18.44 -45.48 -21.26
C TRP A 96 18.14 -46.97 -21.53
N PRO A 97 16.97 -47.36 -22.11
CA PRO A 97 16.66 -48.77 -22.34
C PRO A 97 17.59 -49.47 -23.33
N GLY A 98 18.14 -48.76 -24.32
CA GLY A 98 19.01 -49.31 -25.36
C GLY A 98 20.46 -49.55 -24.93
N TRP A 99 20.91 -48.83 -23.88
CA TRP A 99 22.28 -48.92 -23.37
C TRP A 99 22.38 -49.65 -22.01
N ARG A 100 21.31 -49.73 -21.20
CA ARG A 100 21.33 -50.39 -19.87
C ARG A 100 21.74 -51.86 -19.87
N SER A 101 21.55 -52.57 -20.99
CA SER A 101 21.92 -53.99 -21.15
C SER A 101 23.32 -54.21 -21.71
N ARG A 102 24.01 -53.15 -22.14
CA ARG A 102 25.38 -53.21 -22.67
C ARG A 102 26.37 -52.98 -21.54
N LYS A 103 27.57 -53.57 -21.61
CA LYS A 103 28.64 -53.40 -20.59
C LYS A 103 29.21 -51.96 -20.50
N ILE A 104 28.66 -51.01 -21.25
CA ILE A 104 28.97 -49.58 -21.20
C ILE A 104 28.15 -48.99 -20.07
N ARG A 105 28.77 -48.80 -18.89
CA ARG A 105 28.12 -48.20 -17.72
C ARG A 105 27.44 -46.89 -18.10
N ALA A 106 26.28 -46.62 -17.50
CA ALA A 106 25.61 -45.32 -17.56
C ALA A 106 26.60 -44.24 -17.12
N SER A 107 27.19 -43.52 -18.08
CA SER A 107 28.29 -42.62 -17.75
C SER A 107 27.75 -41.40 -17.02
N TRP A 108 28.54 -40.94 -16.04
CA TRP A 108 28.26 -39.72 -15.29
C TRP A 108 27.96 -38.50 -16.19
N LYS A 109 28.51 -38.45 -17.42
CA LYS A 109 28.19 -37.44 -18.45
C LYS A 109 26.69 -37.38 -18.83
N SER A 110 25.98 -38.52 -18.89
CA SER A 110 24.53 -38.52 -19.14
C SER A 110 23.77 -37.91 -17.97
N ILE A 111 24.17 -38.28 -16.76
CA ILE A 111 23.50 -37.88 -15.52
C ILE A 111 23.73 -36.39 -15.27
N SER A 112 24.93 -35.87 -15.52
CA SER A 112 25.24 -34.44 -15.37
C SER A 112 24.49 -33.55 -16.37
N ILE A 113 24.34 -33.97 -17.64
CA ILE A 113 23.52 -33.23 -18.61
C ILE A 113 22.03 -33.27 -18.21
N LEU A 114 21.52 -34.43 -17.78
CA LEU A 114 20.15 -34.60 -17.30
C LEU A 114 19.84 -33.75 -16.06
N ILE A 115 20.78 -33.68 -15.12
CA ILE A 115 20.68 -32.81 -13.95
C ILE A 115 20.73 -31.34 -14.38
N ALA A 116 21.64 -30.95 -15.28
CA ALA A 116 21.76 -29.57 -15.75
C ALA A 116 20.49 -29.07 -16.45
N SER A 117 19.86 -29.88 -17.31
CA SER A 117 18.59 -29.54 -17.96
C SER A 117 17.43 -29.50 -16.97
N ALA A 118 17.34 -30.47 -16.05
CA ALA A 118 16.31 -30.47 -15.01
C ALA A 118 16.43 -29.28 -14.06
N VAL A 119 17.64 -28.96 -13.59
CA VAL A 119 17.92 -27.80 -12.72
C VAL A 119 17.59 -26.50 -13.44
N ASN A 120 17.97 -26.33 -14.70
CA ASN A 120 17.63 -25.14 -15.47
C ASN A 120 16.10 -24.99 -15.61
N LEU A 121 15.40 -26.05 -16.02
CA LEU A 121 13.95 -26.05 -16.17
C LEU A 121 13.22 -25.72 -14.86
N ILE A 122 13.63 -26.34 -13.75
CA ILE A 122 13.04 -26.11 -12.42
C ILE A 122 13.35 -24.69 -11.92
N LEU A 123 14.59 -24.22 -12.04
CA LEU A 123 15.00 -22.89 -11.58
C LEU A 123 14.24 -21.79 -12.30
N PHE A 124 14.15 -21.84 -13.64
CA PHE A 124 13.42 -20.84 -14.41
C PHE A 124 11.89 -21.00 -14.30
N GLY A 125 11.38 -22.22 -14.03
CA GLY A 125 9.98 -22.42 -13.66
C GLY A 125 9.62 -21.76 -12.33
N ILE A 126 10.43 -21.96 -11.30
CA ILE A 126 10.27 -21.31 -9.99
C ILE A 126 10.41 -19.79 -10.11
N ALA A 127 11.42 -19.31 -10.84
CA ALA A 127 11.61 -17.87 -11.08
C ALA A 127 10.41 -17.24 -11.80
N GLY A 128 9.80 -17.94 -12.77
CA GLY A 128 8.58 -17.49 -13.44
C GLY A 128 7.38 -17.37 -12.49
N ILE A 129 7.20 -18.31 -11.55
CA ILE A 129 6.16 -18.23 -10.51
C ILE A 129 6.44 -17.06 -9.55
N LEU A 130 7.70 -16.87 -9.16
CA LEU A 130 8.15 -15.79 -8.29
C LEU A 130 8.17 -14.41 -8.96
N ALA A 131 7.91 -14.29 -10.27
CA ALA A 131 7.78 -13.00 -10.96
C ALA A 131 6.73 -12.09 -10.33
N SER A 132 5.70 -12.69 -9.71
CA SER A 132 4.69 -12.00 -8.90
C SER A 132 5.27 -11.16 -7.74
N ARG A 133 6.46 -11.50 -7.21
CA ARG A 133 7.15 -10.78 -6.12
C ARG A 133 7.73 -9.41 -6.52
N VAL A 134 7.68 -9.04 -7.81
CA VAL A 134 8.04 -7.69 -8.28
C VAL A 134 6.94 -6.67 -7.97
N LYS A 135 5.70 -7.15 -7.79
CA LYS A 135 4.62 -6.36 -7.19
C LYS A 135 4.93 -6.17 -5.70
N TYR A 136 4.73 -4.96 -5.19
CA TYR A 136 4.76 -4.73 -3.74
C TYR A 136 3.65 -5.55 -3.05
N ASN A 137 3.92 -6.02 -1.82
CA ASN A 137 2.93 -6.74 -1.02
C ASN A 137 1.76 -5.83 -0.61
N THR A 138 1.98 -4.52 -0.53
CA THR A 138 0.98 -3.52 -0.19
C THR A 138 0.20 -3.07 -1.43
N THR A 139 -1.07 -2.70 -1.23
CA THR A 139 -1.94 -2.04 -2.20
C THR A 139 -1.79 -0.51 -2.17
N GLU A 140 -0.61 -0.03 -1.73
CA GLU A 140 -0.26 1.39 -1.73
C GLU A 140 -0.27 1.96 -3.15
N ALA A 141 -1.00 3.04 -3.34
CA ALA A 141 -1.06 3.80 -4.57
C ALA A 141 -1.11 5.30 -4.29
N LEU A 142 -0.68 6.09 -5.26
CA LEU A 142 -0.74 7.54 -5.19
C LEU A 142 -2.13 8.01 -5.65
N VAL A 143 -2.73 8.98 -4.95
CA VAL A 143 -3.98 9.63 -5.38
C VAL A 143 -3.70 10.44 -6.65
N LYS A 144 -4.62 10.40 -7.61
CA LYS A 144 -4.59 11.24 -8.80
C LYS A 144 -4.94 12.67 -8.41
N ALA A 145 -4.04 13.60 -8.71
CA ALA A 145 -4.24 15.01 -8.40
C ALA A 145 -5.51 15.56 -9.06
N ASN A 146 -6.37 16.18 -8.24
CA ASN A 146 -7.47 17.03 -8.68
C ASN A 146 -7.25 18.45 -8.12
N PRO A 147 -6.66 19.38 -8.89
CA PRO A 147 -6.34 20.72 -8.39
C PRO A 147 -7.54 21.56 -7.91
N SER A 148 -8.76 21.23 -8.36
CA SER A 148 -10.00 21.89 -7.93
C SER A 148 -10.69 21.23 -6.73
N ASP A 149 -10.16 20.11 -6.23
CA ASP A 149 -10.72 19.35 -5.09
C ASP A 149 -9.57 18.84 -4.19
N CYS A 150 -8.69 19.76 -3.84
CA CYS A 150 -7.58 19.53 -2.94
C CYS A 150 -7.23 20.83 -2.23
N GLY A 151 -7.12 20.76 -0.90
CA GLY A 151 -6.84 21.89 -0.03
C GLY A 151 -7.58 21.78 1.30
N LEU A 152 -7.61 22.87 2.05
CA LEU A 152 -8.41 22.97 3.28
C LEU A 152 -9.91 23.01 2.92
N MET A 153 -10.79 22.63 3.86
CA MET A 153 -12.23 22.70 3.64
C MET A 153 -12.68 24.14 3.32
N GLN A 154 -13.56 24.32 2.35
CA GLN A 154 -13.92 25.66 1.86
C GLN A 154 -14.58 26.52 2.95
N SER A 155 -15.44 25.93 3.79
CA SER A 155 -16.04 26.63 4.93
C SER A 155 -15.00 27.13 5.93
N PHE A 156 -13.95 26.34 6.23
CA PHE A 156 -12.84 26.80 7.07
C PHE A 156 -12.11 28.01 6.46
N VAL A 157 -11.82 27.97 5.15
CA VAL A 157 -11.18 29.10 4.46
C VAL A 157 -12.08 30.34 4.42
N ASN A 158 -13.40 30.16 4.36
CA ASN A 158 -14.35 31.26 4.49
C ASN A 158 -14.34 31.85 5.92
N LEU A 159 -14.30 31.01 6.97
CA LEU A 159 -14.17 31.47 8.37
C LEU A 159 -12.90 32.29 8.61
N LEU A 160 -11.79 31.98 7.94
CA LEU A 160 -10.55 32.78 7.99
C LEU A 160 -10.68 34.17 7.33
N SER A 161 -11.75 34.46 6.58
CA SER A 161 -11.86 35.68 5.76
C SER A 161 -13.13 36.51 5.98
N THR A 162 -14.30 35.89 6.13
CA THR A 162 -15.62 36.57 6.26
C THR A 162 -16.34 36.27 7.57
N ASN A 163 -16.11 35.09 8.16
CA ASN A 163 -16.75 34.60 9.40
C ASN A 163 -18.29 34.71 9.38
N GLU A 164 -18.93 34.18 8.32
CA GLU A 164 -20.40 34.13 8.21
C GLU A 164 -21.01 32.93 8.97
N ASP A 165 -22.22 33.10 9.52
CA ASP A 165 -22.95 32.05 10.26
C ASP A 165 -23.15 30.76 9.45
N VAL A 166 -23.35 30.89 8.13
CA VAL A 166 -23.56 29.76 7.21
C VAL A 166 -22.28 28.93 7.06
N ASP A 167 -21.12 29.59 7.01
CA ASP A 167 -19.83 28.90 6.94
C ASP A 167 -19.49 28.21 8.26
N ASN A 168 -19.83 28.84 9.40
CA ASN A 168 -19.75 28.20 10.71
C ASN A 168 -20.60 26.91 10.73
N LEU A 169 -21.87 26.97 10.33
CA LEU A 169 -22.75 25.80 10.29
C LEU A 169 -22.22 24.69 9.36
N ASN A 170 -21.70 25.05 8.18
CA ASN A 170 -21.13 24.10 7.22
C ASN A 170 -19.85 23.44 7.75
N TYR A 171 -19.00 24.19 8.45
CA TYR A 171 -17.81 23.70 9.14
C TYR A 171 -18.18 22.69 10.22
N TRP A 172 -19.02 23.08 11.20
CA TRP A 172 -19.50 22.18 12.26
C TRP A 172 -20.20 20.92 11.71
N THR A 173 -20.95 21.03 10.60
CA THR A 173 -21.62 19.87 9.99
C THR A 173 -20.63 18.85 9.43
N ALA A 174 -19.48 19.28 8.91
CA ALA A 174 -18.44 18.38 8.44
C ALA A 174 -17.70 17.71 9.60
N ASP A 175 -17.42 18.44 10.68
CA ASP A 175 -16.79 17.90 11.89
C ASP A 175 -17.63 16.78 12.51
N VAL A 176 -18.93 17.02 12.71
CA VAL A 176 -19.90 16.02 13.20
C VAL A 176 -19.97 14.79 12.28
N LYS A 177 -19.85 14.96 10.95
CA LYS A 177 -19.77 13.83 10.01
C LYS A 177 -18.49 13.01 10.22
N VAL A 178 -17.34 13.68 10.36
CA VAL A 178 -16.04 13.03 10.58
C VAL A 178 -16.03 12.30 11.92
N ASP A 179 -16.47 12.93 13.01
CA ASP A 179 -16.57 12.30 14.33
C ASP A 179 -17.47 11.06 14.30
N SER A 180 -18.69 11.19 13.77
CA SER A 180 -19.63 10.07 13.62
C SER A 180 -19.02 8.91 12.82
N HIS A 181 -18.29 9.22 11.75
CA HIS A 181 -17.56 8.23 10.97
C HIS A 181 -16.45 7.55 11.81
N VAL A 182 -15.49 8.31 12.36
CA VAL A 182 -14.34 7.72 13.07
C VAL A 182 -14.73 7.02 14.36
N SER A 183 -15.77 7.49 15.07
CA SER A 183 -16.30 6.84 16.27
C SER A 183 -16.88 5.45 15.94
N SER A 184 -17.49 5.27 14.77
CA SER A 184 -17.96 3.95 14.32
C SER A 184 -16.83 2.99 13.92
N LEU A 185 -15.66 3.54 13.52
CA LEU A 185 -14.46 2.77 13.20
C LEU A 185 -13.57 2.51 14.42
N SER A 186 -13.60 3.35 15.47
CA SER A 186 -12.71 3.29 16.65
C SER A 186 -12.53 1.87 17.20
N HIS A 187 -13.62 1.17 17.50
CA HIS A 187 -13.60 -0.21 18.01
C HIS A 187 -13.11 -1.29 17.03
N HIS A 188 -13.11 -1.00 15.72
CA HIS A 188 -12.54 -1.88 14.69
C HIS A 188 -11.03 -1.64 14.50
N CYS A 189 -10.57 -0.42 14.78
CA CYS A 189 -9.18 -0.01 14.57
C CYS A 189 -8.31 -0.11 15.82
N TYR A 190 -8.92 -0.13 17.00
CA TYR A 190 -8.24 -0.31 18.28
C TYR A 190 -8.90 -1.41 19.10
N ASN A 191 -8.11 -2.42 19.49
CA ASN A 191 -8.47 -3.37 20.52
C ASN A 191 -7.70 -3.04 21.79
N GLY A 192 -8.27 -2.18 22.64
CA GLY A 192 -7.53 -1.51 23.71
C GLY A 192 -6.47 -0.58 23.12
N THR A 193 -5.22 -0.70 23.56
CA THR A 193 -4.08 0.08 23.02
C THR A 193 -3.53 -0.47 21.70
N LEU A 194 -4.00 -1.64 21.24
CA LEU A 194 -3.48 -2.28 20.03
C LEU A 194 -4.18 -1.74 18.77
N ALA A 195 -3.45 -0.93 18.01
CA ALA A 195 -3.80 -0.55 16.64
C ALA A 195 -3.89 -1.81 15.75
N GLN A 196 -4.93 -1.89 14.90
CA GLN A 196 -5.15 -2.99 13.96
C GLN A 196 -5.09 -2.53 12.51
N ASP A 197 -4.09 -3.03 11.79
CA ASP A 197 -3.96 -2.83 10.34
C ASP A 197 -5.00 -3.67 9.58
N SER A 198 -6.22 -3.13 9.47
CA SER A 198 -7.30 -3.69 8.66
C SER A 198 -7.62 -2.78 7.47
N SER A 199 -8.06 -3.36 6.35
CA SER A 199 -8.48 -2.58 5.17
C SER A 199 -9.73 -1.71 5.42
N THR A 200 -10.46 -1.98 6.51
CA THR A 200 -11.54 -1.14 7.04
C THR A 200 -11.04 0.08 7.81
N CYS A 201 -9.86 -0.01 8.41
CA CYS A 201 -9.18 1.08 9.12
C CYS A 201 -8.19 1.83 8.22
N GLY A 202 -8.44 1.76 6.91
CA GLY A 202 -7.63 2.39 5.87
C GLY A 202 -7.76 3.91 5.86
N ALA A 203 -7.21 4.54 6.88
CA ALA A 203 -6.63 5.87 6.74
C ALA A 203 -5.66 5.88 5.52
N PRO A 204 -5.32 7.06 4.97
CA PRO A 204 -4.23 7.17 4.00
C PRO A 204 -2.86 6.80 4.57
N GLY A 205 -2.77 6.73 5.90
CA GLY A 205 -1.64 6.12 6.59
C GLY A 205 -1.43 4.68 6.17
N ARG A 206 -0.16 4.27 6.09
CA ARG A 206 0.23 2.88 5.85
C ARG A 206 -0.09 1.99 7.06
N GLU A 207 -0.16 2.60 8.23
CA GLU A 207 -0.41 2.00 9.54
C GLU A 207 -1.35 2.93 10.35
N VAL A 208 -2.23 2.34 11.17
CA VAL A 208 -3.03 3.07 12.16
C VAL A 208 -2.10 3.65 13.23
N ILE A 209 -2.40 4.84 13.78
CA ILE A 209 -1.52 5.48 14.78
C ILE A 209 -1.49 4.63 16.06
N PRO A 210 -0.33 4.07 16.47
CA PRO A 210 -0.23 3.38 17.75
C PRO A 210 -0.29 4.39 18.90
N TRP A 211 -0.75 3.95 20.07
CA TRP A 211 -0.67 4.76 21.29
C TRP A 211 -0.50 3.87 22.52
N THR A 212 -0.07 4.51 23.61
CA THR A 212 0.16 3.84 24.90
C THR A 212 -0.60 4.55 26.02
N MET A 213 -0.92 3.78 27.05
CA MET A 213 -1.50 4.29 28.30
C MET A 213 -0.57 3.97 29.45
N SER A 214 -0.28 4.97 30.29
CA SER A 214 0.33 4.76 31.60
C SER A 214 -0.66 5.19 32.69
N ALA A 215 -0.71 4.43 33.78
CA ALA A 215 -1.58 4.69 34.92
C ALA A 215 -0.71 4.98 36.16
N GLY A 216 -1.15 5.89 37.02
CA GLY A 216 -0.35 6.37 38.14
C GLY A 216 0.68 7.43 37.75
N SER A 217 0.40 8.21 36.71
CA SER A 217 1.14 9.45 36.44
C SER A 217 0.89 10.48 37.55
N THR A 218 1.76 11.50 37.66
CA THR A 218 1.54 12.64 38.55
C THR A 218 0.30 13.42 38.09
N CYS A 219 -0.45 14.00 39.02
CA CYS A 219 -1.51 14.94 38.67
C CYS A 219 -0.91 16.19 38.00
N PRO A 220 -1.46 16.69 36.88
CA PRO A 220 -0.94 17.89 36.21
C PRO A 220 -1.42 19.21 36.83
N PHE A 221 -2.22 19.14 37.91
CA PHE A 221 -2.84 20.27 38.62
C PHE A 221 -2.33 20.33 40.07
N ASP A 222 -2.75 21.34 40.84
CA ASP A 222 -2.41 21.42 42.27
C ASP A 222 -2.98 20.21 43.06
N GLU A 223 -2.19 19.66 43.98
CA GLU A 223 -2.57 18.49 44.79
C GLU A 223 -3.89 18.70 45.56
N SER A 224 -4.28 19.95 45.85
CA SER A 224 -5.53 20.25 46.57
C SER A 224 -6.81 19.93 45.79
N ILE A 225 -6.77 19.86 44.46
CA ILE A 225 -7.96 19.59 43.62
C ILE A 225 -7.94 18.21 42.96
N CYS A 226 -6.80 17.52 42.95
CA CYS A 226 -6.68 16.15 42.45
C CYS A 226 -7.45 15.17 43.37
N GLY A 227 -8.32 14.33 42.80
CA GLY A 227 -8.98 13.27 43.56
C GLY A 227 -8.06 12.08 43.88
N ASP A 228 -8.48 11.21 44.81
CA ASP A 228 -7.73 10.02 45.25
C ASP A 228 -7.47 8.97 44.15
N THR A 229 -8.13 9.09 42.99
CA THR A 229 -7.92 8.19 41.85
C THR A 229 -6.61 8.54 41.14
N PRO A 230 -5.72 7.57 40.85
CA PRO A 230 -4.48 7.86 40.12
C PRO A 230 -4.74 8.39 38.70
N SER A 231 -3.98 9.39 38.26
CA SER A 231 -4.10 9.94 36.91
C SER A 231 -3.69 8.93 35.84
N VAL A 232 -4.23 9.11 34.63
CA VAL A 232 -3.87 8.31 33.44
C VAL A 232 -3.32 9.22 32.36
N GLN A 233 -2.25 8.77 31.69
CA GLN A 233 -1.64 9.47 30.58
C GLN A 233 -1.68 8.64 29.31
N PHE A 234 -2.18 9.26 28.24
CA PHE A 234 -2.21 8.76 26.88
C PHE A 234 -1.11 9.42 26.05
N ASP A 235 -0.41 8.64 25.22
CA ASP A 235 0.68 9.13 24.37
C ASP A 235 0.68 8.38 23.03
N SER A 236 0.61 9.13 21.92
CA SER A 236 0.70 8.59 20.55
C SER A 236 2.12 8.17 20.14
N GLY A 237 3.14 8.58 20.89
CA GLY A 237 4.51 8.60 20.38
C GLY A 237 4.63 9.50 19.14
N LEU A 238 5.64 9.25 18.30
CA LEU A 238 5.94 10.06 17.11
C LEU A 238 5.16 9.59 15.87
N ILE A 239 4.19 10.40 15.46
CA ILE A 239 3.34 10.26 14.29
C ILE A 239 4.05 10.84 13.06
N ASP A 240 4.76 10.01 12.31
CA ASP A 240 5.38 10.38 11.02
C ASP A 240 4.33 10.71 9.93
N SER A 241 4.51 11.85 9.25
CA SER A 241 3.62 12.41 8.23
C SER A 241 3.47 11.55 6.97
N LEU A 242 4.49 10.77 6.61
CA LEU A 242 4.42 9.77 5.55
C LEU A 242 3.80 8.46 6.05
N LYS A 243 4.32 7.95 7.18
CA LYS A 243 3.98 6.61 7.68
C LYS A 243 2.51 6.49 8.08
N HIS A 244 2.00 7.45 8.86
CA HIS A 244 0.66 7.38 9.45
C HIS A 244 -0.35 8.30 8.76
N LEU A 245 0.08 9.26 7.94
CA LEU A 245 -0.82 10.22 7.26
C LEU A 245 -0.69 10.17 5.72
N GLY A 246 0.22 9.35 5.18
CA GLY A 246 0.36 9.10 3.74
C GLY A 246 0.94 10.25 2.91
N ILE A 247 1.50 11.30 3.52
CA ILE A 247 2.04 12.46 2.81
C ILE A 247 3.38 12.07 2.17
N ASN A 248 3.38 11.81 0.86
CA ASN A 248 4.50 11.28 0.07
C ASN A 248 5.66 12.28 -0.05
N SER A 249 6.49 12.33 0.99
CA SER A 249 7.54 13.34 1.16
C SER A 249 8.94 12.71 1.31
N PRO A 250 9.98 13.31 0.70
CA PRO A 250 11.37 12.98 0.98
C PRO A 250 11.70 13.08 2.48
N PRO A 251 12.65 12.30 3.02
CA PRO A 251 12.97 12.29 4.45
C PRO A 251 13.23 13.67 5.05
N GLN A 252 13.91 14.57 4.34
CA GLN A 252 14.24 15.91 4.84
C GLN A 252 13.03 16.84 5.02
N HIS A 253 11.88 16.54 4.40
CA HIS A 253 10.67 17.35 4.53
C HIS A 253 9.64 16.76 5.49
N ARG A 254 9.86 15.55 6.02
CA ARG A 254 8.89 14.90 6.92
C ARG A 254 8.77 15.65 8.23
N LEU A 255 7.56 15.67 8.76
CA LEU A 255 7.25 16.11 10.11
C LEU A 255 6.83 14.90 10.94
N LEU A 256 7.19 14.93 12.22
CA LEU A 256 6.66 14.01 13.23
C LEU A 256 5.77 14.82 14.16
N THR A 257 4.55 14.37 14.47
CA THR A 257 3.74 14.99 15.53
C THR A 257 3.61 14.06 16.73
N ARG A 258 3.34 14.60 17.92
CA ARG A 258 3.03 13.81 19.12
C ARG A 258 1.87 14.44 19.84
N MET A 259 0.93 13.61 20.28
CA MET A 259 -0.22 13.99 21.10
C MET A 259 -0.12 13.27 22.43
N GLN A 260 -0.13 14.04 23.52
CA GLN A 260 -0.04 13.54 24.87
C GLN A 260 -1.13 14.19 25.72
N THR A 261 -1.92 13.38 26.42
CA THR A 261 -2.97 13.90 27.31
C THR A 261 -2.93 13.17 28.65
N THR A 262 -2.93 13.92 29.75
CA THR A 262 -2.99 13.38 31.11
C THR A 262 -4.30 13.79 31.75
N CYS A 263 -5.11 12.82 32.18
CA CYS A 263 -6.45 13.04 32.74
C CYS A 263 -6.54 12.56 34.19
N GLN A 264 -7.31 13.31 34.99
CA GLN A 264 -7.48 13.14 36.43
C GLN A 264 -8.94 13.45 36.83
N PRO A 265 -9.64 12.54 37.53
CA PRO A 265 -10.87 12.89 38.25
C PRO A 265 -10.57 13.91 39.37
N LEU A 266 -11.30 15.03 39.37
CA LEU A 266 -11.12 16.11 40.35
C LEU A 266 -11.99 15.90 41.60
N ASN A 267 -11.53 16.39 42.74
CA ASN A 267 -12.37 16.53 43.94
C ASN A 267 -13.09 17.88 43.92
N VAL A 268 -14.31 17.91 43.38
CA VAL A 268 -15.09 19.15 43.19
C VAL A 268 -16.14 19.40 44.27
N THR A 269 -16.18 18.59 45.34
CA THR A 269 -17.23 18.63 46.36
C THR A 269 -17.34 19.99 47.07
N SER A 270 -16.22 20.71 47.28
CA SER A 270 -16.19 22.08 47.82
C SER A 270 -16.54 23.17 46.80
N HIS A 271 -16.58 22.83 45.52
CA HIS A 271 -16.81 23.73 44.38
C HIS A 271 -18.23 23.61 43.80
N ILE A 272 -19.13 22.89 44.48
CA ILE A 272 -20.53 22.71 44.06
C ILE A 272 -21.48 23.40 45.05
N ALA A 273 -22.43 24.16 44.51
CA ALA A 273 -23.54 24.74 45.28
C ALA A 273 -24.90 24.38 44.68
N PHE A 274 -25.92 24.34 45.54
CA PHE A 274 -27.29 24.04 45.17
C PHE A 274 -28.15 25.31 45.37
N SER A 275 -28.98 25.63 44.37
CA SER A 275 -29.99 26.69 44.43
C SER A 275 -31.40 26.12 44.37
N ALA A 276 -32.29 26.63 45.23
CA ALA A 276 -33.65 26.14 45.35
C ALA A 276 -34.64 26.70 44.31
N ASN A 277 -34.35 27.84 43.68
CA ASN A 277 -35.21 28.48 42.68
C ASN A 277 -34.38 29.27 41.65
N ILE A 278 -34.77 29.20 40.37
CA ILE A 278 -34.47 30.24 39.36
C ILE A 278 -35.77 31.00 39.09
N GLU A 279 -36.05 32.04 39.88
CA GLU A 279 -37.11 33.01 39.54
C GLU A 279 -36.64 34.46 39.46
N ASP A 280 -35.48 34.84 40.04
CA ASP A 280 -35.10 36.28 40.12
C ASP A 280 -33.58 36.57 40.12
N GLY A 281 -32.79 35.83 39.31
CA GLY A 281 -31.41 36.23 38.94
C GLY A 281 -30.35 36.34 40.06
N ARG A 282 -30.70 36.04 41.31
CA ARG A 282 -29.78 35.91 42.46
C ARG A 282 -30.17 34.69 43.29
N ALA A 283 -29.36 33.64 43.18
CA ALA A 283 -29.47 32.49 44.07
C ALA A 283 -28.98 32.86 45.47
N ASN A 284 -29.81 32.67 46.49
CA ASN A 284 -29.31 32.45 47.85
C ASN A 284 -28.72 31.03 47.90
N SER A 285 -27.47 30.90 47.43
CA SER A 285 -26.80 29.60 47.34
C SER A 285 -26.50 29.03 48.73
N THR A 286 -26.83 27.75 48.94
CA THR A 286 -26.33 27.00 50.10
C THR A 286 -25.16 26.13 49.67
N PRO A 287 -23.95 26.29 50.25
CA PRO A 287 -22.83 25.37 50.01
C PRO A 287 -23.23 23.93 50.33
N PHE A 288 -22.70 22.96 49.57
CA PHE A 288 -23.04 21.54 49.69
C PHE A 288 -22.89 20.99 51.13
N THR A 289 -21.96 21.53 51.91
CA THR A 289 -21.71 21.16 53.32
C THR A 289 -22.92 21.32 54.24
N ASN A 290 -23.93 22.11 53.85
CA ASN A 290 -25.05 22.49 54.72
C ASN A 290 -26.36 21.78 54.35
N THR A 291 -26.41 20.98 53.27
CA THR A 291 -27.62 20.24 52.86
C THR A 291 -27.73 18.90 53.57
N THR A 292 -28.42 18.89 54.71
CA THR A 292 -28.75 17.67 55.49
C THR A 292 -29.96 16.89 54.97
N SER A 293 -30.56 17.29 53.84
CA SER A 293 -31.68 16.58 53.22
C SER A 293 -31.17 15.36 52.44
N ALA A 294 -31.68 14.17 52.76
CA ALA A 294 -31.36 12.92 52.06
C ALA A 294 -31.95 12.82 50.63
N ASP A 295 -32.60 13.89 50.16
CA ASP A 295 -33.30 13.93 48.89
C ASP A 295 -32.34 14.25 47.73
N MET A 296 -32.41 13.42 46.68
CA MET A 296 -31.84 13.70 45.37
C MET A 296 -32.27 15.10 44.87
N ALA A 297 -31.38 15.80 44.15
CA ALA A 297 -31.47 17.24 43.91
C ALA A 297 -32.59 17.70 42.94
N TRP A 298 -33.65 16.91 42.77
CA TRP A 298 -34.81 17.18 41.93
C TRP A 298 -35.36 18.60 42.09
N GLY A 299 -35.58 19.29 40.98
CA GLY A 299 -36.11 20.65 40.95
C GLY A 299 -35.19 21.74 41.51
N LYS A 300 -33.92 21.44 41.79
CA LYS A 300 -32.88 22.40 42.18
C LYS A 300 -31.95 22.66 41.00
N SER A 301 -31.24 23.78 41.01
CA SER A 301 -30.10 24.00 40.11
C SER A 301 -28.79 23.70 40.84
N VAL A 302 -27.87 23.05 40.15
CA VAL A 302 -26.53 22.71 40.63
C VAL A 302 -25.54 23.56 39.84
N ALA A 303 -24.68 24.28 40.56
CA ALA A 303 -23.67 25.17 40.00
C ALA A 303 -22.26 24.68 40.41
N LEU A 304 -21.33 24.71 39.44
CA LEU A 304 -19.92 24.36 39.59
C LEU A 304 -19.05 25.63 39.53
N TYR A 305 -18.10 25.77 40.45
CA TYR A 305 -17.24 26.94 40.61
C TYR A 305 -15.75 26.55 40.53
N LEU A 306 -15.28 26.25 39.32
CA LEU A 306 -13.89 26.00 38.96
C LEU A 306 -13.23 27.15 38.18
N GLY A 307 -13.94 28.26 38.02
CA GLY A 307 -13.53 29.43 37.26
C GLY A 307 -14.73 30.20 36.70
N ASN A 308 -14.53 31.45 36.31
CA ASN A 308 -15.61 32.30 35.79
C ASN A 308 -15.88 31.98 34.32
N SER A 309 -17.12 31.69 33.92
CA SER A 309 -17.45 31.49 32.51
C SER A 309 -17.24 32.78 31.71
N THR A 310 -16.55 32.66 30.57
CA THR A 310 -16.26 33.75 29.62
C THR A 310 -17.13 33.71 28.38
N ILE A 311 -18.02 32.70 28.25
CA ILE A 311 -19.02 32.61 27.18
C ILE A 311 -20.27 33.42 27.57
N ALA A 312 -20.79 34.21 26.64
CA ALA A 312 -21.91 35.12 26.84
C ALA A 312 -21.67 36.12 27.99
N THR A 313 -22.73 36.60 28.66
CA THR A 313 -22.61 37.50 29.82
C THR A 313 -21.79 36.79 30.91
N PRO A 314 -20.65 37.34 31.36
CA PRO A 314 -19.77 36.65 32.31
C PRO A 314 -20.50 36.22 33.58
N ARG A 315 -20.19 35.00 34.04
CA ARG A 315 -20.79 34.39 35.24
C ARG A 315 -19.70 33.96 36.23
N GLU A 316 -20.05 33.94 37.51
CA GLU A 316 -19.17 33.43 38.57
C GLU A 316 -19.18 31.89 38.58
N GLU A 317 -20.28 31.30 38.13
CA GLU A 317 -20.38 29.87 37.86
C GLU A 317 -19.60 29.51 36.58
N THR A 318 -18.88 28.39 36.63
CA THR A 318 -18.29 27.75 35.44
C THR A 318 -19.42 27.12 34.63
N PHE A 319 -20.17 26.20 35.27
CA PHE A 319 -21.25 25.44 34.66
C PHE A 319 -22.46 25.39 35.60
N VAL A 320 -23.67 25.46 35.04
CA VAL A 320 -24.92 25.38 35.79
C VAL A 320 -25.90 24.46 35.08
N ILE A 321 -26.45 23.49 35.81
CA ILE A 321 -27.50 22.62 35.30
C ILE A 321 -28.70 22.59 36.25
N SER A 322 -29.90 22.69 35.69
CA SER A 322 -31.14 22.47 36.45
C SER A 322 -31.50 21.00 36.44
N VAL A 323 -31.63 20.41 37.63
CA VAL A 323 -32.18 19.07 37.78
C VAL A 323 -33.70 19.19 37.60
N PRO A 324 -34.31 18.47 36.64
CA PRO A 324 -35.76 18.49 36.45
C PRO A 324 -36.49 17.99 37.71
N ARG A 325 -37.81 18.19 37.84
CA ARG A 325 -38.59 17.42 38.83
C ARG A 325 -39.05 16.11 38.22
N MET A 326 -39.15 15.10 39.09
CA MET A 326 -39.65 13.80 38.72
C MET A 326 -41.16 13.89 38.49
N GLY A 327 -41.60 13.71 37.24
CA GLY A 327 -42.99 13.94 36.81
C GLY A 327 -43.22 15.25 36.04
N ASP A 328 -42.21 16.12 35.90
CA ASP A 328 -42.29 17.25 34.96
C ASP A 328 -42.55 16.70 33.55
N SER A 329 -43.61 17.21 32.90
CA SER A 329 -43.79 16.99 31.46
C SER A 329 -42.56 17.52 30.72
N PRO A 330 -42.06 16.85 29.67
CA PRO A 330 -40.89 17.31 28.93
C PRO A 330 -41.17 18.68 28.31
N GLY A 331 -40.76 19.73 29.01
CA GLY A 331 -40.87 21.12 28.59
C GLY A 331 -40.02 21.32 27.35
N LEU A 332 -40.59 21.97 26.33
CA LEU A 332 -40.06 22.15 25.00
C LEU A 332 -38.53 22.45 24.94
N ALA A 333 -37.74 21.39 24.81
CA ALA A 333 -36.46 21.40 24.12
C ALA A 333 -36.71 20.85 22.70
N THR A 334 -36.39 21.68 21.72
CA THR A 334 -36.81 21.65 20.31
C THR A 334 -36.60 20.34 19.51
N GLU A 335 -37.61 20.04 18.66
CA GLU A 335 -37.53 19.30 17.38
C GLU A 335 -37.11 17.81 17.31
N ARG A 336 -38.05 16.90 17.58
CA ARG A 336 -38.79 16.10 16.56
C ARG A 336 -39.68 15.03 17.22
N GLY A 337 -40.86 14.82 16.66
CA GLY A 337 -41.92 14.05 17.33
C GLY A 337 -41.76 12.52 17.30
N TYR A 338 -41.62 11.92 18.47
CA TYR A 338 -42.36 10.71 18.84
C TYR A 338 -42.63 10.72 20.35
N TYR A 339 -43.78 10.21 20.79
CA TYR A 339 -44.11 10.13 22.22
C TYR A 339 -43.24 9.07 22.89
N ALA A 340 -42.13 9.50 23.49
CA ALA A 340 -41.40 8.72 24.48
C ALA A 340 -41.85 9.16 25.88
N TYR A 341 -42.29 8.21 26.71
CA TYR A 341 -42.42 8.39 28.17
C TYR A 341 -41.02 8.38 28.83
N THR A 342 -40.06 9.11 28.25
CA THR A 342 -38.75 9.32 28.85
C THR A 342 -38.91 10.37 29.94
N ALA A 343 -38.80 9.92 31.20
CA ALA A 343 -38.50 10.82 32.29
C ALA A 343 -37.24 11.65 31.92
N PRO A 344 -37.13 12.92 32.35
CA PRO A 344 -36.11 13.87 31.87
C PRO A 344 -34.67 13.58 32.37
N ILE A 345 -34.41 12.34 32.73
CA ILE A 345 -33.23 11.79 33.39
C ILE A 345 -32.37 11.00 32.39
N GLY A 346 -31.08 10.90 32.68
CA GLY A 346 -30.06 10.46 31.74
C GLY A 346 -28.76 11.24 31.93
N LEU A 347 -27.65 10.72 31.43
CA LEU A 347 -26.37 11.43 31.41
C LEU A 347 -26.47 12.79 30.66
N ARG A 348 -25.73 13.79 31.14
CA ARG A 348 -25.44 15.05 30.45
C ARG A 348 -23.94 15.32 30.54
N ILE A 349 -23.35 15.84 29.47
CA ILE A 349 -21.94 16.20 29.40
C ILE A 349 -21.82 17.66 28.96
N ASP A 350 -20.85 18.35 29.52
CA ASP A 350 -20.41 19.68 29.11
C ASP A 350 -18.87 19.73 29.10
N ILE A 351 -18.30 20.68 28.36
CA ILE A 351 -16.85 20.74 28.09
C ILE A 351 -16.35 22.17 28.21
N GLU A 352 -15.55 22.41 29.24
CA GLU A 352 -14.89 23.69 29.45
C GLU A 352 -13.42 23.60 29.03
N ALA A 353 -12.87 24.70 28.50
CA ALA A 353 -11.55 24.75 27.89
C ALA A 353 -10.82 26.08 28.14
N ALA A 354 -9.54 25.97 28.49
CA ALA A 354 -8.62 27.10 28.60
C ALA A 354 -7.24 26.68 28.08
N ASP A 355 -6.64 27.52 27.23
CA ASP A 355 -5.31 27.28 26.67
C ASP A 355 -4.25 28.10 27.41
N PHE A 356 -3.06 27.53 27.59
CA PHE A 356 -1.96 28.14 28.35
C PHE A 356 -0.63 28.11 27.59
N ARG A 357 0.12 29.19 27.74
CA ARG A 357 1.50 29.33 27.24
C ARG A 357 2.31 30.20 28.19
N ASP A 358 3.47 29.72 28.62
CA ASP A 358 4.36 30.41 29.57
C ASP A 358 3.64 30.90 30.86
N GLY A 359 2.62 30.16 31.29
CA GLY A 359 1.76 30.46 32.44
C GLY A 359 0.68 31.52 32.20
N GLN A 360 0.55 32.06 30.98
CA GLN A 360 -0.52 32.98 30.60
C GLN A 360 -1.65 32.22 29.91
N MET A 361 -2.89 32.53 30.30
CA MET A 361 -4.09 32.03 29.61
C MET A 361 -4.24 32.75 28.26
N LEU A 362 -4.55 31.98 27.22
CA LEU A 362 -4.79 32.45 25.86
C LEU A 362 -6.29 32.62 25.63
N THR A 363 -6.65 33.59 24.78
CA THR A 363 -8.03 33.83 24.33
C THR A 363 -8.23 33.37 22.89
N PRO A 364 -9.42 32.84 22.52
CA PRO A 364 -10.59 32.66 23.38
C PRO A 364 -10.48 31.43 24.28
N ALA A 365 -11.08 31.53 25.48
CA ALA A 365 -11.30 30.45 26.42
C ALA A 365 -12.82 30.40 26.72
N THR A 366 -13.31 29.26 27.22
CA THR A 366 -14.72 29.13 27.64
C THR A 366 -14.94 29.59 29.09
N PHE A 367 -13.87 29.58 29.89
CA PHE A 367 -13.82 30.05 31.27
C PHE A 367 -12.41 30.52 31.67
N ASP A 368 -12.30 31.36 32.72
CA ASP A 368 -11.04 31.66 33.41
C ASP A 368 -10.90 30.76 34.65
N PRO A 369 -10.03 29.72 34.62
CA PRO A 369 -9.91 28.74 35.69
C PRO A 369 -9.23 29.30 36.96
N ILE A 370 -9.64 28.73 38.09
CA ILE A 370 -9.00 28.96 39.40
C ILE A 370 -7.49 28.60 39.36
N PRO A 371 -6.65 29.22 40.21
CA PRO A 371 -5.19 29.04 40.20
C PRO A 371 -4.72 27.58 40.22
N GLU A 372 -5.44 26.71 40.93
CA GLU A 372 -5.17 25.29 41.14
C GLU A 372 -5.22 24.47 39.83
N LEU A 373 -5.96 24.97 38.82
CA LEU A 373 -6.13 24.33 37.51
C LEU A 373 -5.27 24.97 36.40
N ARG A 374 -4.51 26.03 36.71
CA ARG A 374 -3.73 26.75 35.68
C ARG A 374 -2.49 25.96 35.27
N LEU A 375 -2.37 25.73 33.97
CA LEU A 375 -1.22 25.05 33.37
C LEU A 375 -0.09 26.04 33.07
N LYS A 376 1.16 25.56 33.05
CA LYS A 376 2.27 26.35 32.49
C LYS A 376 2.15 26.42 30.96
N ASP A 377 1.99 25.26 30.32
CA ASP A 377 1.95 25.12 28.86
C ASP A 377 0.98 23.98 28.48
N GLY A 378 0.13 24.23 27.48
CA GLY A 378 -0.82 23.25 26.95
C GLY A 378 -2.28 23.63 27.20
N ARG A 379 -3.17 22.68 26.95
CA ARG A 379 -4.63 22.86 27.01
C ARG A 379 -5.22 22.19 28.24
N LEU A 380 -6.01 22.94 29.00
CA LEU A 380 -6.95 22.40 29.99
C LEU A 380 -8.28 22.07 29.31
N ARG A 381 -8.80 20.88 29.57
CA ARG A 381 -10.20 20.48 29.32
C ARG A 381 -10.84 20.01 30.62
N LEU A 382 -12.04 20.48 30.94
CA LEU A 382 -12.90 19.87 31.96
C LEU A 382 -14.01 19.10 31.24
N LEU A 383 -14.16 17.81 31.56
CA LEU A 383 -15.24 16.96 31.08
C LEU A 383 -16.26 16.85 32.22
N VAL A 384 -17.27 17.71 32.18
CA VAL A 384 -18.24 17.92 33.26
C VAL A 384 -19.44 17.01 33.03
N LEU A 385 -19.51 15.89 33.76
CA LEU A 385 -20.62 14.95 33.66
C LEU A 385 -21.65 15.24 34.74
N ALA A 386 -22.87 15.58 34.34
CA ALA A 386 -24.02 15.55 35.24
C ALA A 386 -24.72 14.19 35.10
N ASN A 387 -24.65 13.38 36.15
CA ASN A 387 -25.21 12.03 36.20
C ASN A 387 -26.59 12.05 36.87
N PHE A 388 -27.65 11.92 36.06
CA PHE A 388 -29.03 11.77 36.52
C PHE A 388 -29.55 10.33 36.46
N ASP A 389 -28.70 9.34 36.16
CA ASP A 389 -29.11 7.94 36.10
C ASP A 389 -29.38 7.36 37.49
N LEU A 390 -30.38 6.47 37.56
CA LEU A 390 -30.61 5.55 38.66
C LEU A 390 -30.04 4.17 38.31
N TYR A 391 -29.35 3.55 39.26
CA TYR A 391 -28.70 2.25 39.09
C TYR A 391 -29.26 1.21 40.07
N TYR A 392 -29.27 -0.06 39.68
CA TYR A 392 -29.70 -1.16 40.56
C TYR A 392 -28.66 -1.55 41.62
N GLU A 393 -27.40 -1.16 41.42
CA GLU A 393 -26.25 -1.40 42.31
C GLU A 393 -25.48 -0.10 42.50
N ALA A 394 -24.77 0.06 43.61
CA ALA A 394 -23.88 1.20 43.82
C ALA A 394 -22.79 1.21 42.73
N VAL A 395 -22.53 2.36 42.11
CA VAL A 395 -21.46 2.54 41.12
C VAL A 395 -20.27 3.25 41.76
N ASP A 396 -19.14 2.55 41.79
CA ASP A 396 -17.89 3.04 42.42
C ASP A 396 -16.90 3.69 41.45
N ASP A 397 -17.24 3.80 40.16
CA ASP A 397 -16.43 4.52 39.17
C ASP A 397 -16.33 6.02 39.54
N PRO A 398 -15.15 6.64 39.48
CA PRO A 398 -14.94 8.01 39.94
C PRO A 398 -15.63 9.07 39.09
N TRP A 399 -16.00 8.78 37.84
CA TRP A 399 -16.70 9.73 36.97
C TRP A 399 -18.20 9.45 36.92
N PHE A 400 -18.60 8.18 36.95
CA PHE A 400 -20.01 7.74 36.97
C PHE A 400 -20.54 7.46 38.39
N ALA A 401 -19.99 8.11 39.41
CA ALA A 401 -20.23 7.77 40.82
C ALA A 401 -21.71 7.87 41.22
N ALA A 402 -22.26 6.77 41.73
CA ALA A 402 -23.64 6.69 42.23
C ALA A 402 -23.72 5.74 43.41
N ARG A 403 -23.47 6.24 44.62
CA ARG A 403 -23.31 5.44 45.85
C ARG A 403 -24.47 5.56 46.84
N ASP A 404 -25.33 6.57 46.68
CA ASP A 404 -26.39 6.87 47.63
C ASP A 404 -27.70 6.20 47.25
N GLN A 405 -28.37 5.57 48.21
CA GLN A 405 -29.64 4.90 47.98
C GLN A 405 -30.81 5.89 47.97
N PHE A 406 -31.62 5.83 46.91
CA PHE A 406 -32.90 6.51 46.82
C PHE A 406 -33.94 5.79 47.68
N SER A 407 -34.73 6.56 48.44
CA SER A 407 -35.86 6.08 49.23
C SER A 407 -37.05 6.99 48.94
N GLY A 408 -38.03 6.48 48.18
CA GLY A 408 -39.09 7.31 47.62
C GLY A 408 -39.82 6.69 46.42
N SER A 409 -40.87 7.39 45.97
CA SER A 409 -41.61 7.05 44.75
C SER A 409 -41.08 7.82 43.55
N LEU A 410 -41.17 7.20 42.37
CA LEU A 410 -40.88 7.76 41.05
C LEU A 410 -42.02 8.63 40.49
N ASP A 411 -43.14 8.70 41.21
CA ASP A 411 -44.38 9.33 40.80
C ASP A 411 -45.10 10.00 41.97
N GLU A 412 -45.76 11.14 41.71
CA GLU A 412 -46.59 11.82 42.72
C GLU A 412 -47.77 10.95 43.22
N SER A 413 -48.18 9.94 42.43
CA SER A 413 -49.21 8.97 42.79
C SER A 413 -48.75 7.84 43.72
N GLY A 414 -47.45 7.72 44.04
CA GLY A 414 -46.95 6.71 44.97
C GLY A 414 -46.96 5.26 44.46
N GLY A 415 -47.16 5.04 43.15
CA GLY A 415 -47.37 3.74 42.52
C GLY A 415 -46.12 3.07 41.97
N GLN A 416 -45.08 3.81 41.62
CA GLN A 416 -43.80 3.26 41.15
C GLN A 416 -42.69 3.55 42.17
N LYS A 417 -42.29 2.55 42.95
CA LYS A 417 -41.21 2.71 43.94
C LYS A 417 -39.83 2.53 43.30
N ALA A 418 -38.91 3.44 43.61
CA ALA A 418 -37.47 3.27 43.35
C ALA A 418 -36.65 3.00 44.64
N ASP A 419 -37.34 2.62 45.72
CA ASP A 419 -36.74 2.22 47.00
C ASP A 419 -35.57 1.24 46.77
N GLY A 420 -34.34 1.66 47.09
CA GLY A 420 -33.13 0.86 46.98
C GLY A 420 -32.33 0.98 45.67
N MET A 421 -32.76 1.79 44.70
CA MET A 421 -31.90 2.21 43.58
C MET A 421 -30.81 3.18 44.07
N TYR A 422 -29.71 3.29 43.34
CA TYR A 422 -28.58 4.17 43.65
C TYR A 422 -28.51 5.37 42.71
N TYR A 423 -28.13 6.53 43.23
CA TYR A 423 -28.03 7.79 42.48
C TYR A 423 -26.75 8.57 42.82
N SER A 424 -26.39 9.54 41.98
CA SER A 424 -25.32 10.49 42.29
C SER A 424 -25.86 11.64 43.17
N ARG A 425 -25.44 11.70 44.45
CA ARG A 425 -25.80 12.84 45.33
C ARG A 425 -25.16 14.15 44.87
N GLN A 426 -23.91 14.08 44.43
CA GLN A 426 -23.16 15.27 43.99
C GLN A 426 -23.69 15.81 42.66
N VAL A 427 -24.35 14.96 41.86
CA VAL A 427 -24.89 15.21 40.51
C VAL A 427 -23.79 15.47 39.48
N ILE A 428 -22.87 16.39 39.74
CA ILE A 428 -21.77 16.75 38.86
C ILE A 428 -20.49 16.06 39.31
N GLU A 429 -19.84 15.34 38.39
CA GLU A 429 -18.48 14.81 38.53
C GLU A 429 -17.61 15.32 37.37
N VAL A 430 -16.35 15.62 37.64
CA VAL A 430 -15.46 16.29 36.67
C VAL A 430 -14.17 15.50 36.49
N VAL A 431 -13.86 15.16 35.23
CA VAL A 431 -12.52 14.71 34.83
C VAL A 431 -11.83 15.88 34.14
N ALA A 432 -10.69 16.32 34.67
CA ALA A 432 -9.86 17.33 34.03
C ALA A 432 -8.69 16.68 33.28
N CYS A 433 -8.44 17.16 32.07
CA CYS A 433 -7.37 16.67 31.19
C CYS A 433 -6.44 17.82 30.79
N SER A 434 -5.14 17.59 30.92
CA SER A 434 -4.08 18.44 30.38
C SER A 434 -3.55 17.82 29.08
N SER A 435 -3.77 18.49 27.95
CA SER A 435 -3.36 18.06 26.62
C SER A 435 -2.19 18.88 26.08
N GLN A 436 -1.14 18.21 25.63
CA GLN A 436 0.03 18.79 24.98
C GLN A 436 0.25 18.17 23.61
N ARG A 437 0.72 18.99 22.68
CA ARG A 437 1.01 18.60 21.31
C ARG A 437 2.36 19.13 20.89
N PHE A 438 3.09 18.34 20.11
CA PHE A 438 4.41 18.70 19.63
C PHE A 438 4.52 18.42 18.13
N VAL A 439 5.26 19.26 17.42
CA VAL A 439 5.77 18.97 16.08
C VAL A 439 7.30 18.91 16.13
N CYS A 440 7.87 17.87 15.56
CA CYS A 440 9.30 17.66 15.45
C CYS A 440 9.73 17.62 13.99
N PHE A 441 10.85 18.27 13.70
CA PHE A 441 11.40 18.42 12.35
C PHE A 441 12.93 18.47 12.40
N HIS A 442 13.55 18.28 11.23
CA HIS A 442 14.97 18.54 11.04
C HIS A 442 15.12 19.89 10.32
N PRO A 443 15.76 20.91 10.92
CA PRO A 443 15.96 22.20 10.27
C PRO A 443 16.83 22.05 9.00
N PRO A 444 16.52 22.73 7.88
CA PRO A 444 17.28 22.55 6.62
C PRO A 444 18.77 22.88 6.73
N ASN A 445 19.15 23.74 7.69
CA ASN A 445 20.50 24.27 7.87
C ASN A 445 21.28 23.61 9.04
N GLU A 446 20.66 22.71 9.81
CA GLU A 446 21.27 22.06 10.97
C GLU A 446 21.30 20.54 10.79
N SER A 447 22.51 19.98 10.69
CA SER A 447 22.73 18.71 9.97
C SER A 447 22.57 17.41 10.79
N ALA A 448 22.02 17.46 12.01
CA ALA A 448 21.88 16.26 12.84
C ALA A 448 20.75 16.28 13.90
N GLU A 449 20.41 17.42 14.49
CA GLU A 449 19.50 17.46 15.63
C GLU A 449 18.02 17.55 15.18
N MET A 450 17.14 16.85 15.88
CA MET A 450 15.70 16.94 15.67
C MET A 450 15.15 17.99 16.63
N ARG A 451 14.62 19.08 16.10
CA ARG A 451 13.99 20.13 16.89
C ARG A 451 12.52 19.78 17.08
N CYS A 452 12.06 19.73 18.33
CA CYS A 452 10.65 19.58 18.68
C CYS A 452 10.14 20.88 19.29
N GLU A 453 9.05 21.40 18.76
CA GLU A 453 8.35 22.57 19.28
C GLU A 453 6.97 22.15 19.77
N ALA A 454 6.50 22.80 20.83
CA ALA A 454 5.10 22.70 21.21
C ALA A 454 4.23 23.27 20.08
N MET A 455 3.03 22.71 19.93
CA MET A 455 1.94 23.34 19.19
C MET A 455 0.95 23.93 20.22
N PRO A 456 1.23 25.12 20.80
CA PRO A 456 0.50 25.67 21.95
C PRO A 456 -0.89 26.24 21.62
N TYR A 457 -1.43 25.91 20.44
CA TYR A 457 -2.75 26.35 20.00
C TYR A 457 -3.47 25.13 19.43
N PHE A 458 -4.73 24.91 19.80
CA PHE A 458 -5.61 24.06 19.00
C PHE A 458 -6.66 25.05 18.46
N ALA A 459 -6.36 25.53 17.26
CA ALA A 459 -6.90 26.75 16.67
C ALA A 459 -8.38 27.04 16.98
N HIS A 460 -8.63 28.17 17.64
CA HIS A 460 -9.65 29.06 17.11
C HIS A 460 -9.14 29.56 15.75
N PHE A 461 -9.97 29.52 14.70
CA PHE A 461 -9.54 29.76 13.31
C PHE A 461 -8.81 31.11 13.14
N GLU A 462 -9.20 32.12 13.91
CA GLU A 462 -8.60 33.47 13.94
C GLU A 462 -7.07 33.49 14.18
N LEU A 463 -6.53 32.51 14.92
CA LEU A 463 -5.10 32.42 15.24
C LEU A 463 -4.32 31.49 14.30
N PHE A 464 -4.96 30.95 13.26
CA PHE A 464 -4.37 29.91 12.42
C PHE A 464 -3.14 30.40 11.65
N GLU A 465 -3.25 31.54 10.98
CA GLU A 465 -2.15 32.09 10.17
C GLU A 465 -0.96 32.56 11.01
N ASP A 466 -1.21 33.25 12.13
CA ASP A 466 -0.15 33.76 12.99
C ASP A 466 0.69 32.61 13.59
N TYR A 467 0.04 31.52 14.01
CA TYR A 467 0.76 30.35 14.48
C TYR A 467 1.60 29.69 13.38
N VAL A 468 1.02 29.45 12.20
CA VAL A 468 1.75 28.84 11.08
C VAL A 468 2.95 29.71 10.69
N GLN A 469 2.81 31.04 10.67
CA GLN A 469 3.93 31.96 10.38
C GLN A 469 5.02 31.98 11.48
N HIS A 470 4.65 31.77 12.74
CA HIS A 470 5.61 31.68 13.84
C HIS A 470 6.39 30.36 13.85
N ALA A 471 5.70 29.23 13.71
CA ALA A 471 6.30 27.89 13.80
C ALA A 471 7.14 27.50 12.56
N THR A 472 6.92 28.14 11.41
CA THR A 472 7.62 27.80 10.15
C THR A 472 8.92 28.57 9.90
N ARG A 473 9.32 29.48 10.81
CA ARG A 473 10.50 30.35 10.61
C ARG A 473 11.82 29.59 10.35
N ASP A 474 11.97 28.43 10.98
CA ASP A 474 13.17 27.57 10.86
C ASP A 474 12.93 26.35 9.96
N MET A 475 11.81 26.31 9.23
CA MET A 475 11.40 25.21 8.36
C MET A 475 11.64 25.50 6.86
N SER A 476 11.72 24.45 6.04
CA SER A 476 11.60 24.56 4.58
C SER A 476 10.15 24.84 4.14
N SER A 477 9.97 25.35 2.91
CA SER A 477 8.66 25.55 2.27
C SER A 477 7.75 24.33 2.33
N GLU A 478 8.30 23.14 2.06
CA GLU A 478 7.58 21.88 2.06
C GLU A 478 7.22 21.46 3.48
N GLN A 479 8.11 21.66 4.47
CA GLN A 479 7.79 21.44 5.88
C GLN A 479 6.69 22.40 6.36
N ALA A 480 6.72 23.67 5.96
CA ALA A 480 5.70 24.65 6.28
C ALA A 480 4.32 24.27 5.69
N SER A 481 4.31 23.82 4.44
CA SER A 481 3.12 23.30 3.75
C SER A 481 2.52 22.07 4.45
N ILE A 482 3.37 21.10 4.84
CA ILE A 482 2.92 19.96 5.66
C ILE A 482 2.41 20.44 7.02
N LEU A 483 3.12 21.33 7.72
CA LEU A 483 2.69 21.84 9.02
C LEU A 483 1.31 22.48 8.95
N ARG A 484 1.04 23.31 7.94
CA ARG A 484 -0.26 23.95 7.72
C ARG A 484 -1.40 22.93 7.65
N ARG A 485 -1.19 21.83 6.92
CA ARG A 485 -2.14 20.70 6.83
C ARG A 485 -2.26 19.92 8.15
N LEU A 486 -1.14 19.63 8.82
CA LEU A 486 -1.15 18.89 10.09
C LEU A 486 -1.78 19.70 11.21
N TYR A 487 -1.56 21.02 11.25
CA TYR A 487 -2.10 21.91 12.25
C TYR A 487 -3.63 22.06 12.10
N TYR A 488 -4.12 22.16 10.86
CA TYR A 488 -5.56 22.05 10.58
C TYR A 488 -6.11 20.71 11.08
N ALA A 489 -5.54 19.57 10.67
CA ALA A 489 -6.00 18.25 11.12
C ALA A 489 -5.91 18.07 12.65
N ALA A 490 -4.92 18.70 13.29
CA ALA A 490 -4.77 18.70 14.75
C ALA A 490 -5.93 19.43 15.43
N ALA A 491 -6.35 20.62 14.97
CA ALA A 491 -7.43 21.38 15.59
C ALA A 491 -8.73 20.56 15.77
N HIS A 492 -8.99 19.63 14.85
CA HIS A 492 -10.19 18.78 14.78
C HIS A 492 -10.03 17.40 15.44
N SER A 493 -8.89 17.13 16.09
CA SER A 493 -8.56 15.83 16.70
C SER A 493 -8.32 15.92 18.21
N ASP A 494 -9.03 16.83 18.88
CA ASP A 494 -9.08 16.86 20.34
C ASP A 494 -9.89 15.65 20.85
N MET A 495 -9.49 15.05 21.98
CA MET A 495 -10.24 13.93 22.55
C MET A 495 -11.64 14.33 22.99
N THR A 496 -11.90 15.63 23.20
CA THR A 496 -13.23 16.12 23.60
C THR A 496 -14.13 16.46 22.41
N THR A 497 -13.64 16.49 21.17
CA THR A 497 -14.46 16.75 19.97
C THR A 497 -15.69 15.84 19.87
N PRO A 498 -15.60 14.50 20.10
CA PRO A 498 -16.78 13.63 20.08
C PRO A 498 -17.87 14.03 21.10
N LEU A 499 -17.45 14.52 22.27
CA LEU A 499 -18.35 14.97 23.33
C LEU A 499 -19.01 16.33 22.97
N ALA A 500 -18.33 17.19 22.22
CA ALA A 500 -18.88 18.47 21.77
C ALA A 500 -19.93 18.24 20.66
N ASP A 501 -19.61 17.35 19.72
CA ASP A 501 -20.41 17.10 18.51
C ASP A 501 -21.67 16.26 18.78
N ARG A 502 -21.60 15.30 19.71
CA ARG A 502 -22.69 14.35 20.02
C ARG A 502 -23.15 14.35 21.48
N GLY A 503 -22.55 15.16 22.34
CA GLY A 503 -22.90 15.20 23.76
C GLY A 503 -22.73 13.80 24.41
N PRO A 504 -23.68 13.39 25.29
CA PRO A 504 -23.58 12.11 25.99
C PRO A 504 -23.55 10.90 25.06
N ALA A 505 -24.03 10.99 23.83
CA ALA A 505 -24.07 9.88 22.87
C ALA A 505 -22.70 9.49 22.30
N ALA A 506 -21.63 10.21 22.65
CA ALA A 506 -20.25 9.78 22.40
C ALA A 506 -19.64 8.92 23.52
N LEU A 507 -20.29 8.83 24.70
CA LEU A 507 -19.88 7.96 25.79
C LEU A 507 -20.35 6.52 25.54
N LEU A 508 -19.47 5.55 25.75
CA LEU A 508 -19.81 4.12 25.73
C LEU A 508 -20.87 3.77 26.79
N ALA A 509 -20.86 4.48 27.93
CA ALA A 509 -21.83 4.33 29.00
C ALA A 509 -23.27 4.67 28.54
N SER A 510 -23.44 5.57 27.57
CA SER A 510 -24.77 5.99 27.11
C SER A 510 -25.57 4.85 26.48
N GLN A 511 -24.90 3.82 25.96
CA GLN A 511 -25.53 2.61 25.42
C GLN A 511 -26.25 1.78 26.50
N ASN A 512 -25.99 2.05 27.78
CA ASN A 512 -26.61 1.40 28.94
C ASN A 512 -27.53 2.35 29.73
N SER A 513 -27.72 3.61 29.28
CA SER A 513 -28.58 4.61 29.92
C SER A 513 -29.93 4.66 29.18
N PHE A 514 -30.95 4.02 29.73
CA PHE A 514 -32.29 3.95 29.12
C PHE A 514 -33.30 4.75 29.94
N GLY A 515 -33.66 5.95 29.48
CA GLY A 515 -34.63 6.81 30.18
C GLY A 515 -34.22 7.16 31.61
N GLY A 516 -32.92 7.36 31.84
CA GLY A 516 -32.32 7.62 33.15
C GLY A 516 -32.24 6.41 34.08
N ILE A 517 -32.34 5.20 33.55
CA ILE A 517 -31.99 3.97 34.28
C ILE A 517 -30.73 3.39 33.65
N GLY A 518 -29.67 3.32 34.45
CA GLY A 518 -28.44 2.60 34.10
C GLY A 518 -28.68 1.10 34.18
N SER A 519 -28.88 0.45 33.03
CA SER A 519 -29.29 -0.97 32.93
C SER A 519 -28.17 -1.98 33.17
N THR A 520 -27.06 -1.56 33.77
CA THR A 520 -25.81 -2.31 33.84
C THR A 520 -25.31 -2.43 35.29
N SER A 521 -24.57 -3.51 35.59
CA SER A 521 -24.10 -3.80 36.96
C SER A 521 -22.83 -3.01 37.31
N ASN A 522 -22.52 -2.87 38.61
CA ASN A 522 -21.30 -2.19 39.08
C ASN A 522 -20.04 -2.85 38.48
N ASN A 523 -20.02 -4.18 38.40
CA ASN A 523 -18.94 -4.93 37.77
C ASN A 523 -18.70 -4.55 36.30
N ALA A 524 -19.74 -4.14 35.57
CA ALA A 524 -19.63 -3.69 34.20
C ALA A 524 -19.16 -2.23 34.09
N LEU A 525 -19.56 -1.34 35.01
CA LEU A 525 -19.09 0.06 35.04
C LEU A 525 -17.72 0.26 35.71
N LYS A 526 -17.15 -0.77 36.35
CA LYS A 526 -15.83 -0.68 36.96
C LYS A 526 -14.75 -0.31 35.93
N GLY A 527 -14.13 0.87 36.12
CA GLY A 527 -13.12 1.42 35.23
C GLY A 527 -13.69 1.96 33.92
N GLN A 528 -14.96 2.35 33.91
CA GLN A 528 -15.62 2.93 32.75
C GLN A 528 -14.95 4.23 32.34
N TRP A 529 -14.60 5.13 33.27
CA TRP A 529 -13.95 6.40 32.94
C TRP A 529 -12.68 6.22 32.10
N ILE A 530 -11.86 5.20 32.41
CA ILE A 530 -10.66 4.88 31.61
C ILE A 530 -11.06 4.42 30.20
N ARG A 531 -12.07 3.55 30.07
CA ARG A 531 -12.55 3.07 28.76
C ARG A 531 -13.15 4.20 27.91
N GLU A 532 -13.83 5.16 28.53
CA GLU A 532 -14.28 6.37 27.84
C GLU A 532 -13.09 7.17 27.30
N LEU A 533 -12.12 7.52 28.16
CA LEU A 533 -10.94 8.27 27.74
C LEU A 533 -10.12 7.55 26.68
N GLN A 534 -10.01 6.22 26.74
CA GLN A 534 -9.39 5.39 25.70
C GLN A 534 -10.13 5.52 24.37
N ASN A 535 -11.47 5.43 24.37
CA ASN A 535 -12.28 5.58 23.16
C ASN A 535 -12.22 6.99 22.57
N LEU A 536 -12.24 8.01 23.44
CA LEU A 536 -12.15 9.42 23.05
C LEU A 536 -10.78 9.76 22.46
N PHE A 537 -9.68 9.31 23.07
CA PHE A 537 -8.33 9.49 22.54
C PHE A 537 -8.13 8.74 21.22
N ALA A 538 -8.59 7.49 21.13
CA ALA A 538 -8.55 6.69 19.91
C ALA A 538 -9.35 7.32 18.75
N SER A 539 -10.54 7.86 19.05
CA SER A 539 -11.37 8.59 18.08
C SER A 539 -10.67 9.87 17.62
N GLY A 540 -10.04 10.62 18.52
CA GLY A 540 -9.20 11.78 18.18
C GLY A 540 -8.05 11.43 17.24
N LEU A 541 -7.32 10.33 17.49
CA LEU A 541 -6.24 9.89 16.59
C LEU A 541 -6.75 9.50 15.19
N LEU A 542 -7.92 8.86 15.08
CA LEU A 542 -8.54 8.58 13.79
C LEU A 542 -9.05 9.87 13.12
N ALA A 543 -9.60 10.82 13.87
CA ALA A 543 -9.94 12.14 13.35
C ALA A 543 -8.69 12.83 12.79
N PHE A 544 -7.53 12.74 13.45
CA PHE A 544 -6.28 13.30 12.92
C PHE A 544 -5.89 12.67 11.56
N GLN A 545 -5.99 11.35 11.43
CA GLN A 545 -5.73 10.67 10.16
C GLN A 545 -6.74 11.06 9.07
N THR A 546 -8.03 11.10 9.39
CA THR A 546 -9.15 11.40 8.46
C THR A 546 -9.18 12.88 8.04
N MET A 547 -8.94 13.81 8.96
CA MET A 547 -8.86 15.25 8.66
C MET A 547 -7.62 15.58 7.84
N SER A 548 -6.50 14.89 8.11
CA SER A 548 -5.35 14.97 7.23
C SER A 548 -5.68 14.41 5.85
N ALA A 549 -6.34 13.24 5.76
CA ALA A 549 -6.78 12.61 4.50
C ALA A 549 -7.61 13.57 3.62
N GLY A 550 -8.60 14.21 4.25
CA GLY A 550 -9.59 15.08 3.63
C GLY A 550 -9.00 16.14 2.71
N TYR A 551 -7.80 16.62 3.04
CA TYR A 551 -7.05 17.57 2.23
C TYR A 551 -6.91 17.17 0.75
N VAL A 552 -6.81 15.87 0.44
CA VAL A 552 -6.64 15.37 -0.94
C VAL A 552 -7.73 14.36 -1.32
N SER A 553 -8.05 13.41 -0.45
CA SER A 553 -8.98 12.31 -0.72
C SER A 553 -10.20 12.44 0.19
N ASP A 554 -11.40 12.25 -0.36
CA ASP A 554 -12.63 12.10 0.41
C ASP A 554 -13.42 10.87 -0.08
N PRO A 555 -13.08 9.68 0.41
CA PRO A 555 -13.70 8.45 -0.08
C PRO A 555 -15.07 8.16 0.55
N TYR A 556 -15.50 8.99 1.50
CA TYR A 556 -16.70 8.80 2.33
C TYR A 556 -17.69 10.00 2.30
N ASP A 557 -17.43 11.04 1.50
CA ASP A 557 -18.26 12.26 1.35
C ASP A 557 -18.41 13.05 2.68
N LEU A 558 -17.29 13.14 3.40
CA LEU A 558 -17.13 13.86 4.67
C LEU A 558 -16.83 15.35 4.46
N PHE A 559 -16.17 15.70 3.36
CA PHE A 559 -15.60 17.01 3.03
C PHE A 559 -16.27 17.59 1.78
N PRO A 560 -17.53 18.09 1.88
CA PRO A 560 -18.38 18.37 0.71
C PRO A 560 -17.86 19.49 -0.20
N SER A 561 -16.89 20.31 0.23
CA SER A 561 -16.18 21.25 -0.63
C SER A 561 -14.80 21.61 -0.06
N LYS A 562 -13.80 21.69 -0.94
CA LYS A 562 -12.42 22.04 -0.59
C LYS A 562 -12.02 23.30 -1.35
N ALA A 563 -11.37 24.23 -0.67
CA ALA A 563 -10.73 25.36 -1.32
C ALA A 563 -9.51 24.86 -2.11
N PRO A 564 -9.29 25.29 -3.37
CA PRO A 564 -8.09 24.94 -4.11
C PRO A 564 -6.82 25.32 -3.34
N ALA A 565 -5.89 24.37 -3.24
CA ALA A 565 -4.61 24.56 -2.58
C ALA A 565 -3.83 25.76 -3.15
N SER A 566 -3.07 26.43 -2.30
CA SER A 566 -2.19 27.53 -2.70
C SER A 566 -1.12 27.03 -3.70
N ALA A 567 -0.48 27.94 -4.44
CA ALA A 567 0.62 27.55 -5.34
C ALA A 567 1.78 26.88 -4.60
N GLU A 568 1.96 27.20 -3.30
CA GLU A 568 2.96 26.62 -2.42
C GLU A 568 2.53 25.24 -1.88
N ASP A 569 1.23 25.00 -1.68
CA ASP A 569 0.70 23.73 -1.16
C ASP A 569 0.32 22.71 -2.24
N ALA A 570 0.13 23.14 -3.49
CA ALA A 570 -0.41 22.34 -4.58
C ALA A 570 0.37 21.04 -4.88
N TRP A 571 1.64 20.95 -4.45
CA TRP A 571 2.42 19.71 -4.57
C TRP A 571 1.83 18.57 -3.74
N MET A 572 1.20 18.84 -2.58
CA MET A 572 0.59 17.82 -1.73
C MET A 572 -0.58 17.11 -2.43
N CYS A 573 -1.28 17.80 -3.33
CA CYS A 573 -2.40 17.26 -4.10
C CYS A 573 -2.02 16.09 -5.02
N SER A 574 -0.75 16.00 -5.41
CA SER A 574 -0.20 14.87 -6.17
C SER A 574 0.65 13.93 -5.31
N ASN A 575 0.81 14.20 -4.02
CA ASN A 575 1.71 13.48 -3.11
C ASN A 575 0.97 12.90 -1.91
N GLN A 576 -0.18 12.27 -2.17
CA GLN A 576 -0.92 11.50 -1.18
C GLN A 576 -0.90 10.00 -1.51
N ILE A 577 -0.45 9.17 -0.56
CA ILE A 577 -0.59 7.71 -0.62
C ILE A 577 -1.95 7.32 -0.02
N VAL A 578 -2.61 6.33 -0.64
CA VAL A 578 -3.80 5.64 -0.15
C VAL A 578 -3.68 4.13 -0.36
N ILE A 579 -4.49 3.35 0.37
CA ILE A 579 -4.59 1.89 0.21
C ILE A 579 -5.71 1.59 -0.80
N SER A 580 -5.37 1.12 -2.00
CA SER A 580 -6.33 0.91 -3.09
C SER A 580 -6.37 -0.52 -3.64
N ASN A 581 -7.52 -1.19 -3.41
CA ASN A 581 -7.79 -2.55 -3.87
C ASN A 581 -7.94 -2.68 -5.41
N THR A 582 -8.10 -1.57 -6.13
CA THR A 582 -8.24 -1.54 -7.60
C THR A 582 -6.91 -1.38 -8.34
N SER A 583 -5.80 -1.26 -7.61
CA SER A 583 -4.47 -0.96 -8.14
C SER A 583 -3.42 -2.04 -7.83
N ALA A 584 -2.35 -2.04 -8.61
CA ALA A 584 -1.15 -2.84 -8.38
C ALA A 584 0.11 -2.00 -8.63
N SER A 585 0.97 -1.92 -7.61
CA SER A 585 2.21 -1.14 -7.62
C SER A 585 3.43 -2.06 -7.71
N PHE A 586 4.38 -1.72 -8.57
CA PHE A 586 5.55 -2.54 -8.93
C PHE A 586 6.85 -1.77 -8.75
N SER A 587 7.93 -2.46 -8.34
CA SER A 587 9.27 -1.87 -8.31
C SER A 587 9.82 -1.69 -9.73
N VAL A 588 10.07 -0.45 -10.14
CA VAL A 588 10.63 -0.14 -11.47
C VAL A 588 12.04 -0.74 -11.61
N VAL A 589 12.86 -0.68 -10.56
CA VAL A 589 14.19 -1.29 -10.54
C VAL A 589 14.12 -2.80 -10.75
N GLY A 590 13.16 -3.48 -10.10
CA GLY A 590 12.92 -4.91 -10.31
C GLY A 590 12.56 -5.25 -11.75
N LEU A 591 11.66 -4.48 -12.37
CA LEU A 591 11.30 -4.62 -13.78
C LEU A 591 12.49 -4.37 -14.71
N SER A 592 13.24 -3.28 -14.51
CA SER A 592 14.42 -2.93 -15.31
C SER A 592 15.53 -3.98 -15.23
N LEU A 593 15.76 -4.59 -14.05
CA LEU A 593 16.73 -5.67 -13.91
C LEU A 593 16.29 -6.94 -14.64
N ILE A 594 15.01 -7.33 -14.54
CA ILE A 594 14.48 -8.50 -15.25
C ILE A 594 14.59 -8.32 -16.76
N PHE A 595 14.09 -7.20 -17.30
CA PHE A 595 14.14 -6.95 -18.74
C PHE A 595 15.57 -6.75 -19.24
N GLY A 596 16.39 -5.96 -18.55
CA GLY A 596 17.77 -5.67 -18.95
C GLY A 596 18.64 -6.92 -18.98
N LEU A 597 18.65 -7.71 -17.90
CA LEU A 597 19.42 -8.96 -17.85
C LEU A 597 18.83 -10.02 -18.78
N GLY A 598 17.50 -10.10 -18.91
CA GLY A 598 16.84 -11.03 -19.81
C GLY A 598 17.17 -10.76 -21.29
N ILE A 599 17.08 -9.50 -21.73
CA ILE A 599 17.44 -9.10 -23.10
C ILE A 599 18.93 -9.36 -23.35
N LEU A 600 19.81 -9.05 -22.41
CA LEU A 600 21.24 -9.35 -22.52
C LEU A 600 21.50 -10.85 -22.72
N VAL A 601 20.82 -11.72 -21.95
CA VAL A 601 20.90 -13.18 -22.11
C VAL A 601 20.38 -13.64 -23.47
N LEU A 602 19.27 -13.06 -23.96
CA LEU A 602 18.72 -13.38 -25.29
C LEU A 602 19.71 -13.01 -26.41
N LEU A 603 20.35 -11.84 -26.32
CA LEU A 603 21.38 -11.40 -27.26
C LEU A 603 22.62 -12.31 -27.22
N ILE A 604 23.09 -12.68 -26.02
CA ILE A 604 24.22 -13.61 -25.87
C ILE A 604 23.86 -14.99 -26.45
N ALA A 605 22.64 -15.49 -26.23
CA ALA A 605 22.20 -16.77 -26.76
C ALA A 605 22.12 -16.75 -28.30
N PHE A 606 21.53 -15.70 -28.88
CA PHE A 606 21.47 -15.49 -30.32
C PHE A 606 22.86 -15.41 -30.96
N LEU A 607 23.79 -14.70 -30.33
CA LEU A 607 25.16 -14.55 -30.82
C LEU A 607 26.10 -15.71 -30.42
N SER A 608 25.66 -16.65 -29.58
CA SER A 608 26.56 -17.63 -28.92
C SER A 608 27.39 -18.48 -29.89
N GLU A 609 26.78 -18.93 -30.99
CA GLU A 609 27.46 -19.72 -32.02
C GLU A 609 28.38 -18.86 -32.89
N ASN A 610 27.99 -17.62 -33.21
CA ASN A 610 28.84 -16.66 -33.93
C ASN A 610 30.06 -16.24 -33.10
N ILE A 611 29.87 -16.02 -31.79
CA ILE A 611 30.95 -15.75 -30.84
C ILE A 611 31.85 -16.97 -30.71
N ALA A 612 31.30 -18.19 -30.66
CA ALA A 612 32.11 -19.41 -30.62
C ALA A 612 32.99 -19.58 -31.87
N TRP A 613 32.46 -19.28 -33.07
CA TRP A 613 33.24 -19.24 -34.32
C TRP A 613 34.30 -18.13 -34.32
N ALA A 614 33.94 -16.90 -33.92
CA ALA A 614 34.89 -15.78 -33.85
C ALA A 614 36.03 -16.06 -32.85
N CYS A 615 35.71 -16.63 -31.68
CA CYS A 615 36.70 -17.07 -30.70
C CYS A 615 37.51 -18.30 -31.14
N ALA A 616 37.08 -19.04 -32.17
CA ALA A 616 37.83 -20.20 -32.66
C ALA A 616 39.07 -19.77 -33.44
N GLY A 617 38.92 -18.79 -34.35
CA GLY A 617 40.01 -18.21 -35.13
C GLY A 617 40.91 -19.27 -35.80
N ARG A 618 42.22 -19.01 -35.84
CA ARG A 618 43.23 -19.96 -36.37
C ARG A 618 43.63 -21.08 -35.39
N LYS A 619 42.94 -21.26 -34.24
CA LYS A 619 43.31 -22.27 -33.24
C LYS A 619 42.60 -23.60 -33.52
N SER A 620 43.38 -24.67 -33.74
CA SER A 620 42.82 -25.96 -34.15
C SER A 620 41.83 -26.56 -33.14
N LYS A 621 42.01 -26.40 -31.82
CA LYS A 621 41.11 -27.03 -30.83
C LYS A 621 39.67 -26.47 -30.91
N PRO A 622 39.42 -25.15 -30.79
CA PRO A 622 38.10 -24.58 -31.04
C PRO A 622 37.52 -24.85 -32.43
N TRP A 623 38.34 -24.87 -33.48
CA TRP A 623 37.89 -25.07 -34.85
C TRP A 623 37.29 -26.46 -35.08
N HIS A 624 37.99 -27.53 -34.69
CA HIS A 624 37.46 -28.91 -34.82
C HIS A 624 36.19 -29.11 -33.97
N PHE A 625 36.17 -28.55 -32.77
CA PHE A 625 34.99 -28.56 -31.90
C PHE A 625 33.74 -27.97 -32.59
N MET A 626 33.88 -26.80 -33.22
CA MET A 626 32.76 -26.11 -33.85
C MET A 626 32.38 -26.72 -35.20
N SER A 627 33.35 -27.31 -35.91
CA SER A 627 33.11 -28.16 -37.09
C SER A 627 32.25 -29.39 -36.73
N GLU A 628 32.55 -30.10 -35.64
CA GLU A 628 31.70 -31.21 -35.16
C GLU A 628 30.31 -30.73 -34.70
N TRP A 629 30.20 -29.56 -34.07
CA TRP A 629 28.91 -28.95 -33.72
C TRP A 629 28.04 -28.67 -34.96
N ASN A 630 28.64 -28.15 -36.04
CA ASN A 630 27.95 -27.97 -37.32
C ASN A 630 27.58 -29.32 -37.97
N ALA A 631 28.52 -30.27 -38.06
CA ALA A 631 28.31 -31.57 -38.71
C ALA A 631 27.21 -32.42 -38.03
N LEU A 632 27.03 -32.26 -36.72
CA LEU A 632 25.94 -32.90 -35.96
C LEU A 632 24.60 -32.14 -36.05
N GLY A 633 24.52 -31.01 -36.76
CA GLY A 633 23.27 -30.29 -37.00
C GLY A 633 22.30 -31.10 -37.85
N PHE A 634 21.01 -31.02 -37.56
CA PHE A 634 19.95 -31.82 -38.19
C PHE A 634 20.04 -31.86 -39.72
N LEU A 635 20.24 -30.71 -40.37
CA LEU A 635 20.35 -30.62 -41.84
C LEU A 635 21.65 -31.23 -42.38
N GLN A 636 22.77 -31.13 -41.65
CA GLN A 636 24.02 -31.80 -42.03
C GLN A 636 23.93 -33.32 -41.84
N LEU A 637 23.29 -33.80 -40.76
CA LEU A 637 22.96 -35.22 -40.60
C LEU A 637 22.03 -35.74 -41.71
N GLN A 638 21.08 -34.92 -42.16
CA GLN A 638 20.24 -35.23 -43.34
C GLN A 638 21.09 -35.30 -44.62
N ARG A 639 21.96 -34.32 -44.89
CA ARG A 639 22.92 -34.33 -46.02
C ARG A 639 23.75 -35.61 -46.03
N PHE A 640 24.35 -36.01 -44.90
CA PHE A 640 25.11 -37.26 -44.81
C PHE A 640 24.23 -38.49 -45.07
N ALA A 641 23.01 -38.54 -44.54
CA ALA A 641 22.09 -39.67 -44.72
C ALA A 641 21.47 -39.75 -46.14
N TYR A 642 21.46 -38.65 -46.89
CA TYR A 642 21.02 -38.58 -48.29
C TYR A 642 22.19 -38.86 -49.25
N GLY A 643 23.36 -38.26 -49.02
CA GLY A 643 24.59 -38.55 -49.77
C GLY A 643 25.01 -40.02 -49.66
N ALA A 644 24.90 -40.64 -48.48
CA ALA A 644 25.13 -42.08 -48.30
C ALA A 644 24.11 -42.98 -49.03
N ARG A 645 23.02 -42.41 -49.56
CA ARG A 645 22.04 -43.08 -50.42
C ARG A 645 22.11 -42.64 -51.88
N GLY A 646 23.09 -41.79 -52.25
CA GLY A 646 23.21 -41.22 -53.59
C GLY A 646 22.09 -40.23 -53.96
N LEU A 647 21.46 -39.57 -52.98
CA LEU A 647 20.35 -38.64 -53.18
C LEU A 647 20.83 -37.18 -53.15
N GLY A 648 20.96 -36.57 -54.32
CA GLY A 648 21.36 -35.16 -54.50
C GLY A 648 22.85 -34.89 -54.27
N VAL A 649 23.35 -33.79 -54.84
CA VAL A 649 24.73 -33.32 -54.63
C VAL A 649 24.71 -32.06 -53.76
N TRP A 650 25.23 -32.18 -52.53
CA TRP A 650 25.06 -31.18 -51.47
C TRP A 650 26.38 -30.49 -51.10
N SER A 651 26.38 -29.17 -51.15
CA SER A 651 27.52 -28.30 -50.80
C SER A 651 27.27 -27.51 -49.50
N GLY A 652 28.37 -26.97 -48.95
CA GLY A 652 28.37 -26.17 -47.73
C GLY A 652 28.55 -27.02 -46.47
N ASP A 653 29.62 -26.74 -45.72
CA ASP A 653 29.88 -27.32 -44.38
C ASP A 653 29.42 -26.39 -43.24
N ASP A 654 28.73 -25.31 -43.61
CA ASP A 654 27.98 -24.41 -42.74
C ASP A 654 26.69 -25.06 -42.23
N GLN A 655 25.88 -24.34 -41.46
CA GLN A 655 24.71 -24.93 -40.79
C GLN A 655 23.58 -25.39 -41.73
N VAL A 656 23.49 -24.78 -42.91
CA VAL A 656 22.46 -25.07 -43.92
C VAL A 656 23.18 -25.56 -45.19
N PRO A 657 23.22 -26.88 -45.46
CA PRO A 657 23.71 -27.38 -46.73
C PRO A 657 22.73 -27.03 -47.86
N ILE A 658 23.28 -26.76 -49.04
CA ILE A 658 22.53 -26.38 -50.25
C ILE A 658 22.74 -27.44 -51.33
N GLU A 659 21.67 -27.84 -52.01
CA GLU A 659 21.75 -28.73 -53.16
C GLU A 659 22.26 -27.95 -54.38
N LEU A 660 23.33 -28.43 -55.03
CA LEU A 660 24.00 -27.73 -56.14
C LEU A 660 23.24 -27.81 -57.47
N GLU A 661 22.44 -28.85 -57.66
CA GLU A 661 21.64 -29.08 -58.85
C GLU A 661 20.22 -29.44 -58.42
N GLY A 662 19.21 -28.76 -58.97
CA GLY A 662 17.79 -28.95 -58.62
C GLY A 662 17.18 -30.26 -59.13
N GLN A 663 17.83 -31.40 -58.89
CA GLN A 663 17.38 -32.73 -59.30
C GLN A 663 16.23 -33.20 -58.40
N THR A 664 15.11 -33.60 -59.01
CA THR A 664 13.89 -34.01 -58.29
C THR A 664 14.03 -35.41 -57.66
N CYS A 665 14.66 -35.48 -56.48
CA CYS A 665 14.85 -36.73 -55.74
C CYS A 665 13.56 -37.21 -55.03
N VAL A 666 13.15 -38.46 -55.27
CA VAL A 666 12.07 -39.13 -54.53
C VAL A 666 12.66 -40.00 -53.42
N VAL A 667 12.33 -39.75 -52.15
CA VAL A 667 12.80 -40.54 -51.01
C VAL A 667 12.19 -41.96 -51.04
N PRO A 668 12.97 -43.05 -51.27
CA PRO A 668 12.40 -44.37 -51.46
C PRO A 668 11.94 -45.03 -50.15
N ARG A 669 10.73 -45.61 -50.13
CA ARG A 669 10.27 -46.48 -49.03
C ARG A 669 10.96 -47.85 -49.09
N ARG A 670 12.18 -47.99 -48.55
CA ARG A 670 12.79 -49.30 -48.24
C ARG A 670 13.09 -49.45 -46.75
N ARG A 671 12.69 -50.60 -46.17
CA ARG A 671 13.29 -51.07 -44.92
C ARG A 671 14.77 -51.38 -45.19
N LEU A 672 15.62 -51.08 -44.21
CA LEU A 672 16.98 -51.60 -44.18
C LEU A 672 16.89 -53.14 -44.12
N PRO A 673 17.65 -53.89 -44.93
CA PRO A 673 17.81 -55.32 -44.71
C PRO A 673 18.60 -55.53 -43.42
N ASP A 674 18.13 -56.46 -42.58
CA ASP A 674 18.89 -56.90 -41.41
C ASP A 674 20.14 -57.67 -41.88
N ASN A 675 21.32 -57.17 -41.51
CA ASN A 675 22.66 -57.68 -41.83
C ASN A 675 23.21 -57.38 -43.24
N GLU A 676 23.68 -56.15 -43.45
CA GLU A 676 24.84 -55.90 -44.33
C GLU A 676 25.70 -54.73 -43.81
N MET A 677 26.41 -54.97 -42.71
CA MET A 677 27.62 -54.24 -42.33
C MET A 677 28.70 -55.26 -41.95
N ALA A 678 29.20 -55.97 -42.96
CA ALA A 678 30.36 -56.83 -42.86
C ALA A 678 31.21 -56.63 -44.13
N GLY A 679 32.51 -56.37 -43.97
CA GLY A 679 33.47 -56.42 -45.08
C GLY A 679 33.89 -55.08 -45.70
N LEU A 680 34.60 -54.24 -44.94
CA LEU A 680 35.88 -53.73 -45.46
C LEU A 680 36.98 -54.64 -44.91
N GLN A 681 37.06 -55.86 -45.45
CA GLN A 681 38.24 -56.69 -45.29
C GLN A 681 39.29 -56.21 -46.28
N SER A 682 40.40 -55.70 -45.73
CA SER A 682 41.77 -55.85 -46.24
C SER A 682 41.90 -56.58 -47.58
N THR A 683 41.89 -55.86 -48.70
CA THR A 683 42.53 -56.34 -49.93
C THR A 683 44.03 -56.23 -49.74
N ASP A 684 44.70 -57.39 -49.69
CA ASP A 684 46.13 -57.53 -49.38
C ASP A 684 46.98 -57.16 -50.62
N GLU A 685 47.03 -55.86 -50.94
CA GLU A 685 47.80 -55.35 -52.09
C GLU A 685 48.35 -53.92 -51.83
N THR A 686 48.94 -53.71 -50.64
CA THR A 686 49.76 -52.50 -50.37
C THR A 686 50.89 -52.75 -49.37
N LYS A 687 51.46 -53.96 -49.39
CA LYS A 687 52.60 -54.35 -48.54
C LYS A 687 53.96 -54.35 -49.26
N GLN A 688 54.03 -53.74 -50.44
CA GLN A 688 55.24 -53.73 -51.28
C GLN A 688 55.48 -52.38 -52.00
N PHE A 689 55.05 -51.28 -51.36
CA PHE A 689 55.35 -49.91 -51.83
C PHE A 689 55.52 -48.89 -50.68
N SER A 690 55.89 -49.34 -49.46
CA SER A 690 56.09 -48.44 -48.31
C SER A 690 57.41 -48.65 -47.56
N GLU A 691 58.45 -49.14 -48.23
CA GLU A 691 59.83 -49.21 -47.69
C GLU A 691 60.90 -48.54 -48.58
N ASP A 692 60.53 -47.96 -49.74
CA ASP A 692 61.51 -47.47 -50.74
C ASP A 692 61.28 -46.00 -51.20
N THR A 693 60.56 -45.20 -50.41
CA THR A 693 60.37 -43.74 -50.69
C THR A 693 60.52 -42.83 -49.46
N SER A 694 60.82 -43.39 -48.29
CA SER A 694 61.07 -42.63 -47.06
C SER A 694 62.51 -42.12 -46.90
N GLU A 695 63.48 -42.61 -47.69
CA GLU A 695 64.87 -42.10 -47.65
C GLU A 695 65.18 -41.02 -48.70
N GLN A 696 64.44 -40.93 -49.82
CA GLN A 696 64.72 -39.91 -50.86
C GLN A 696 63.98 -38.57 -50.69
N LEU A 697 62.95 -38.49 -49.84
CA LEU A 697 62.21 -37.24 -49.59
C LEU A 697 62.71 -36.44 -48.37
N VAL A 698 63.66 -36.97 -47.61
CA VAL A 698 64.27 -36.30 -46.45
C VAL A 698 65.45 -35.40 -46.86
N GLU A 699 66.04 -35.62 -48.04
CA GLU A 699 67.26 -34.91 -48.49
C GLU A 699 67.01 -33.64 -49.34
N GLN A 700 65.75 -33.30 -49.67
CA GLN A 700 65.42 -32.11 -50.49
C GLN A 700 64.73 -30.94 -49.76
N LEU A 701 64.48 -31.02 -48.45
CA LEU A 701 63.81 -29.97 -47.67
C LEU A 701 64.69 -29.26 -46.61
N VAL A 702 66.01 -29.38 -46.73
CA VAL A 702 66.99 -28.67 -45.85
C VAL A 702 67.77 -27.57 -46.60
N ALA A 703 67.52 -27.37 -47.89
CA ALA A 703 68.17 -26.33 -48.69
C ALA A 703 67.31 -25.05 -48.82
N ILE A 704 67.63 -24.04 -47.99
CA ILE A 704 67.81 -22.62 -48.40
C ILE A 704 66.57 -22.00 -49.10
N ASP A 705 65.64 -21.34 -48.40
CA ASP A 705 65.76 -20.01 -47.76
C ASP A 705 66.40 -18.91 -48.64
N GLY A 706 65.56 -18.05 -49.21
CA GLY A 706 65.96 -16.77 -49.82
C GLY A 706 65.69 -16.62 -51.33
N HIS A 707 64.63 -15.87 -51.70
CA HIS A 707 64.79 -14.49 -52.19
C HIS A 707 63.45 -13.76 -52.45
N GLN A 708 63.57 -12.46 -52.73
CA GLN A 708 62.47 -11.49 -52.83
C GLN A 708 62.07 -11.19 -54.30
N HIS A 709 60.97 -10.42 -54.40
CA HIS A 709 60.58 -9.51 -55.48
C HIS A 709 59.66 -9.98 -56.63
N THR A 710 58.94 -8.96 -57.09
CA THR A 710 57.77 -8.82 -57.97
C THR A 710 58.19 -8.37 -59.39
N PRO A 711 57.26 -7.99 -60.28
CA PRO A 711 56.15 -8.73 -60.90
C PRO A 711 56.30 -8.73 -62.46
N ASP A 712 55.36 -9.34 -63.21
CA ASP A 712 54.67 -8.74 -64.39
C ASP A 712 53.97 -9.77 -65.32
N GLU A 713 52.98 -9.27 -66.07
CA GLU A 713 52.58 -9.55 -67.49
C GLU A 713 52.71 -10.97 -68.11
N SER A 714 51.88 -11.41 -69.07
CA SER A 714 50.66 -10.90 -69.72
C SER A 714 50.08 -11.99 -70.66
N GLU A 715 48.80 -11.86 -71.07
CA GLU A 715 48.18 -12.47 -72.28
C GLU A 715 48.21 -14.03 -72.43
N GLY A 716 47.31 -14.68 -73.19
CA GLY A 716 46.14 -14.24 -73.96
C GLY A 716 45.53 -15.43 -74.73
N LEU A 717 44.44 -15.17 -75.47
CA LEU A 717 43.66 -16.10 -76.33
C LEU A 717 42.89 -17.25 -75.63
N GLY A 718 41.66 -17.61 -76.04
CA GLY A 718 40.74 -16.91 -76.95
C GLY A 718 39.68 -17.82 -77.59
N SER A 719 38.42 -17.32 -77.69
CA SER A 719 37.30 -17.76 -78.58
C SER A 719 36.82 -19.23 -78.46
N GLU A 720 35.57 -19.63 -78.74
CA GLU A 720 34.48 -19.20 -79.63
C GLU A 720 33.10 -19.53 -78.97
N ALA A 721 31.89 -19.24 -79.46
CA ALA A 721 31.23 -18.19 -80.27
C ALA A 721 29.80 -18.68 -80.61
N CYS A 722 28.90 -17.76 -81.05
CA CYS A 722 27.53 -17.95 -81.61
C CYS A 722 26.34 -17.90 -80.62
N ARG A 723 25.56 -16.80 -80.56
CA ARG A 723 24.50 -16.29 -81.50
C ARG A 723 23.10 -16.93 -81.25
N THR A 724 22.20 -16.26 -80.53
CA THR A 724 21.19 -15.25 -80.99
C THR A 724 20.10 -15.75 -81.95
N THR A 725 18.84 -15.72 -81.50
CA THR A 725 17.70 -15.18 -82.27
C THR A 725 16.59 -14.68 -81.32
N SER A 726 15.92 -13.61 -81.74
CA SER A 726 14.81 -12.93 -81.06
C SER A 726 13.45 -13.36 -81.62
N HIS A 727 12.38 -13.25 -80.82
CA HIS A 727 11.04 -12.90 -81.34
C HIS A 727 10.19 -12.16 -80.30
N THR A 728 9.42 -11.19 -80.77
CA THR A 728 8.58 -10.24 -79.99
C THR A 728 7.15 -10.18 -80.55
N SER A 729 6.13 -10.18 -79.69
CA SER A 729 4.79 -9.53 -79.81
C SER A 729 3.86 -10.11 -78.73
N HIS A 730 3.36 -9.33 -77.75
CA HIS A 730 2.00 -8.73 -77.71
C HIS A 730 0.88 -9.81 -77.59
N ASP A 731 -0.03 -9.78 -76.59
CA ASP A 731 -1.07 -8.75 -76.46
C ASP A 731 -1.90 -8.75 -75.12
N TYR A 732 -2.56 -7.61 -74.86
CA TYR A 732 -3.73 -7.27 -74.01
C TYR A 732 -4.06 -7.90 -72.61
N PHE A 733 -3.97 -7.04 -71.59
CA PHE A 733 -5.06 -6.47 -70.74
C PHE A 733 -6.24 -7.29 -70.14
N ASN A 734 -6.51 -6.92 -68.87
CA ASN A 734 -7.80 -6.67 -68.19
C ASN A 734 -8.46 -7.69 -67.23
N LEU A 735 -9.04 -7.09 -66.17
CA LEU A 735 -9.94 -7.68 -65.18
C LEU A 735 -11.33 -7.91 -65.76
N GLU A 736 -12.12 -8.82 -65.16
CA GLU A 736 -13.52 -8.51 -64.86
C GLU A 736 -14.12 -9.35 -63.70
N PHE A 737 -15.27 -8.90 -63.21
CA PHE A 737 -16.05 -9.40 -62.05
C PHE A 737 -17.35 -10.08 -62.52
N GLY A 738 -17.95 -10.90 -61.66
CA GLY A 738 -19.36 -11.34 -61.74
C GLY A 738 -19.58 -12.55 -60.81
N SER A 739 -20.49 -12.61 -59.82
CA SER A 739 -21.78 -11.98 -59.49
C SER A 739 -23.01 -12.59 -60.19
N ASP A 740 -23.87 -13.26 -59.40
CA ASP A 740 -25.32 -13.46 -59.61
C ASP A 740 -25.97 -13.51 -58.20
N PHE A 741 -26.85 -12.57 -57.84
CA PHE A 741 -28.34 -12.64 -57.82
C PHE A 741 -28.93 -13.66 -56.79
N ALA A 742 -29.97 -13.39 -55.98
CA ALA A 742 -30.86 -12.24 -55.70
C ALA A 742 -31.44 -12.40 -54.25
N ASP A 743 -32.41 -11.66 -53.66
CA ASP A 743 -33.29 -10.52 -54.03
C ASP A 743 -33.90 -9.86 -52.74
N ALA A 744 -34.65 -8.75 -52.87
CA ALA A 744 -35.80 -8.21 -52.05
C ALA A 744 -35.75 -8.16 -50.48
N SER A 745 -36.31 -7.17 -49.75
CA SER A 745 -36.96 -5.88 -50.08
C SER A 745 -37.18 -4.97 -48.82
N ASP A 746 -36.83 -3.68 -48.93
CA ASP A 746 -37.51 -2.43 -48.50
C ASP A 746 -38.35 -2.18 -47.20
N LEU A 747 -38.21 -0.91 -46.74
CA LEU A 747 -39.06 -0.01 -45.90
C LEU A 747 -39.25 -0.30 -44.36
N VAL A 748 -38.85 0.60 -43.43
CA VAL A 748 -39.47 1.89 -42.96
C VAL A 748 -40.75 1.65 -42.11
N ASP A 749 -40.87 2.03 -40.83
CA ASP A 749 -40.80 3.40 -40.25
C ASP A 749 -40.70 3.40 -38.68
N ALA A 750 -40.69 4.58 -38.04
CA ALA A 750 -40.59 4.79 -36.58
C ALA A 750 -41.94 4.91 -35.81
N VAL A 751 -41.90 4.97 -34.45
CA VAL A 751 -42.68 5.88 -33.52
C VAL A 751 -43.07 5.31 -32.12
N TYR A 752 -42.57 5.96 -31.05
CA TYR A 752 -43.12 6.28 -29.69
C TYR A 752 -43.65 5.27 -28.61
N ILE A 753 -42.97 5.28 -27.44
CA ILE A 753 -43.37 5.71 -26.05
C ILE A 753 -44.44 4.99 -25.16
N ARG A 754 -44.08 4.88 -23.85
CA ARG A 754 -44.85 4.57 -22.57
C ARG A 754 -45.33 3.12 -22.39
N ALA A 755 -45.05 2.36 -21.32
CA ALA A 755 -44.98 2.56 -19.84
C ALA A 755 -46.35 2.49 -19.11
N TYR A 756 -46.53 1.51 -18.19
CA TYR A 756 -46.92 1.71 -16.76
C TYR A 756 -46.99 0.39 -15.94
N HIS A 757 -46.96 0.57 -14.61
CA HIS A 757 -46.84 -0.34 -13.45
C HIS A 757 -47.92 -1.43 -13.15
N ARG A 758 -47.47 -2.45 -12.38
CA ARG A 758 -48.13 -3.14 -11.21
C ARG A 758 -49.39 -4.01 -11.47
N PRO A 759 -49.86 -4.87 -10.53
CA PRO A 759 -49.78 -4.85 -9.05
C PRO A 759 -48.38 -4.94 -8.42
#